data_AF-A0A8T2AW47-F1
#
_entry.id   AF-A0A8T2AW47-F1
#
_cell.length_a   1.000
_cell.length_b   1.000
_cell.length_c   1.000
_cell.angle_alpha   90.00
_cell.angle_beta   90.00
_cell.angle_gamma   90.00
#
_symmetry.space_group_name_H-M   'P 1'
#
loop_
_entity.id
_entity.type
_entity.pdbx_description
1 polymer ?
#
loop_
_entity_poly.entity_id
_entity_poly.type
_entity_poly.pdbx_seq_one_letter_code
_entity_poly.pdbx_strand_id
1 'polypeptide(L)'
;MEQQPEKLDDRSFPERKGQKRKLEEGDEREISAVATDGGEALLRVVATQVSVLSSTFSWKEADRAAAKRATQILAELAKNEDFVDVIVEGGAVPLLVEHLQAPPYGDGALKPLEHEVEKGSALALGYLAIKPEHQKLIIDNGALPHLVNLLKRNKNGSSSRSVLRRAADAIINLAHENHTIKNLVRLEGGIPPLVELLEFADSKVQRAAAGALRTLAFKNEANKNQIVDCNALPMLILLLGSEDPTVHYEAVGVLGNLVHSSLNIKKKVLDARALQPVISLLSSCCPESRREAALLIGQFAASDSDCKAHIVQRGAVCPLIEMLESPEVKLKEMSAFALGRLAQDSHNQAGIAHKGALGPLLKLLESENISLQRKAAFALYGLADNEDNVSAFISVGGVQKLQEGKFIVQAIKDCVSKTVKRLEGKIQGRVLTHLLYLMRSSDKLIQRRVALALALLCSPEDQRTIFVDGNGLELLLGLLDSTNAKQQLDSAVALYNIANRSMALSLVDAAPPSPTQMVYLGEKYVNNATLSDVTFLVEGRRFYAHRICLLASSDAFRAMFDGGYREKDARDIEIPNIQWEVFELMMRFLYTGSVNITKEIAEDLLRAADQYLLEGLKRLCEYIIGQDITVENIGSKYDLSEAFNAKSLKQTCILFILKHFDKLSLKPGTNQLVQRTIPEIRQFMYRVLNKTTNL
;
A
#
# COMPACT_ATOMS: atom_id res chain seq x y z
N MET A 1 -12.58 14.68 -5.07
CA MET A 1 -13.63 13.65 -5.12
C MET A 1 -13.87 13.16 -3.71
N GLU A 2 -15.00 13.56 -3.13
CA GLU A 2 -15.49 13.16 -1.81
C GLU A 2 -15.73 11.65 -1.78
N GLN A 3 -15.09 10.95 -0.84
CA GLN A 3 -15.23 9.50 -0.66
C GLN A 3 -16.18 9.20 0.51
N GLN A 4 -17.14 8.34 0.24
CA GLN A 4 -18.05 7.69 1.20
C GLN A 4 -17.26 6.93 2.29
N PRO A 5 -17.78 6.81 3.53
CA PRO A 5 -17.10 6.09 4.59
C PRO A 5 -17.29 4.56 4.42
N GLU A 6 -16.19 3.85 4.15
CA GLU A 6 -16.11 2.38 4.18
C GLU A 6 -16.38 1.86 5.60
N LYS A 7 -17.24 0.84 5.70
CA LYS A 7 -17.57 0.11 6.93
C LYS A 7 -16.30 -0.57 7.49
N LEU A 8 -15.91 -0.19 8.71
CA LEU A 8 -14.94 -0.91 9.53
C LEU A 8 -15.60 -2.17 10.10
N ASP A 9 -15.04 -3.32 9.78
CA ASP A 9 -15.41 -4.62 10.33
C ASP A 9 -14.70 -4.78 11.69
N ASP A 10 -15.48 -4.75 12.78
CA ASP A 10 -14.98 -4.69 14.16
C ASP A 10 -15.34 -6.01 14.87
N ARG A 11 -14.44 -6.99 14.80
CA ARG A 11 -14.47 -8.19 15.65
C ARG A 11 -13.07 -8.49 16.16
N SER A 12 -12.78 -8.09 17.40
CA SER A 12 -11.86 -8.77 18.33
C SER A 12 -11.70 -7.92 19.60
N PHE A 13 -12.49 -8.23 20.63
CA PHE A 13 -12.15 -7.86 22.01
C PHE A 13 -11.26 -8.97 22.61
N PRO A 14 -10.21 -8.64 23.38
CA PRO A 14 -9.38 -9.66 24.04
C PRO A 14 -10.11 -10.25 25.25
N GLU A 15 -10.12 -11.58 25.35
CA GLU A 15 -10.62 -12.34 26.50
C GLU A 15 -9.88 -11.93 27.79
N ARG A 16 -10.63 -11.41 28.77
CA ARG A 16 -10.11 -11.07 30.10
C ARG A 16 -10.00 -12.33 30.95
N LYS A 17 -8.78 -12.85 31.14
CA LYS A 17 -8.48 -13.86 32.18
C LYS A 17 -8.65 -13.24 33.57
N GLY A 18 -9.68 -13.66 34.30
CA GLY A 18 -9.95 -13.26 35.69
C GLY A 18 -9.18 -14.11 36.70
N GLN A 19 -8.41 -13.47 37.57
CA GLN A 19 -7.86 -14.08 38.78
C GLN A 19 -8.98 -14.38 39.79
N LYS A 20 -9.06 -15.65 40.24
CA LYS A 20 -10.00 -16.13 41.25
C LYS A 20 -9.75 -15.44 42.60
N ARG A 21 -10.79 -14.83 43.18
CA ARG A 21 -10.87 -14.50 44.62
C ARG A 21 -11.93 -15.40 45.24
N LYS A 22 -11.62 -15.95 46.41
CA LYS A 22 -12.39 -16.96 47.14
C LYS A 22 -13.82 -16.48 47.44
N LEU A 23 -14.81 -17.22 46.94
CA LEU A 23 -16.21 -17.21 47.39
C LEU A 23 -16.33 -18.10 48.64
N GLU A 24 -17.36 -17.90 49.46
CA GLU A 24 -17.64 -18.76 50.62
C GLU A 24 -18.08 -20.15 50.15
N GLU A 25 -17.71 -21.21 50.88
CA GLU A 25 -17.82 -22.63 50.45
C GLU A 25 -19.24 -23.11 50.09
N GLY A 26 -20.29 -22.36 50.43
CA GLY A 26 -21.68 -22.62 50.01
C GLY A 26 -21.98 -22.18 48.57
N ASP A 27 -21.43 -21.04 48.14
CA ASP A 27 -21.69 -20.43 46.83
C ASP A 27 -21.00 -21.19 45.69
N GLU A 28 -19.86 -21.83 45.95
CA GLU A 28 -19.16 -22.67 44.97
C GLU A 28 -19.94 -23.96 44.64
N ARG A 29 -20.75 -24.49 45.57
CA ARG A 29 -21.52 -25.73 45.35
C ARG A 29 -22.73 -25.52 44.44
N GLU A 30 -23.44 -24.39 44.57
CA GLU A 30 -24.58 -24.08 43.69
C GLU A 30 -24.14 -23.77 42.26
N ILE A 31 -23.02 -23.06 42.07
CA ILE A 31 -22.48 -22.74 40.75
C ILE A 31 -21.81 -23.98 40.11
N SER A 32 -21.16 -24.83 40.91
CA SER A 32 -20.57 -26.10 40.46
C SER A 32 -21.61 -27.11 39.95
N ALA A 33 -22.83 -27.13 40.51
CA ALA A 33 -23.88 -28.06 40.11
C ALA A 33 -24.45 -27.76 38.70
N VAL A 34 -24.44 -26.49 38.29
CA VAL A 34 -24.88 -26.04 36.96
C VAL A 34 -23.95 -26.52 35.85
N ALA A 35 -22.66 -26.76 36.15
CA ALA A 35 -21.68 -27.24 35.18
C ALA A 35 -21.81 -28.74 34.83
N THR A 36 -22.61 -29.50 35.59
CA THR A 36 -22.70 -30.97 35.48
C THR A 36 -24.06 -31.50 35.01
N ASP A 37 -25.15 -30.73 35.11
CA ASP A 37 -26.52 -31.25 34.96
C ASP A 37 -27.49 -30.31 34.20
N GLY A 38 -27.15 -29.95 32.96
CA GLY A 38 -28.11 -29.44 31.95
C GLY A 38 -28.90 -28.15 32.25
N GLY A 39 -29.69 -27.70 31.26
CA GLY A 39 -30.46 -26.44 31.32
C GLY A 39 -31.54 -26.39 32.41
N GLU A 40 -32.03 -27.54 32.90
CA GLU A 40 -33.04 -27.61 33.98
C GLU A 40 -32.48 -27.21 35.35
N ALA A 41 -31.21 -27.51 35.64
CA ALA A 41 -30.56 -27.05 36.87
C ALA A 41 -30.42 -25.51 36.87
N LEU A 42 -30.02 -24.94 35.74
CA LEU A 42 -29.92 -23.49 35.58
C LEU A 42 -31.27 -22.80 35.75
N LEU A 43 -32.34 -23.30 35.12
CA LEU A 43 -33.70 -22.77 35.27
C LEU A 43 -34.16 -22.74 36.72
N ARG A 44 -33.89 -23.81 37.49
CA ARG A 44 -34.22 -23.87 38.92
C ARG A 44 -33.44 -22.83 39.73
N VAL A 45 -32.14 -22.66 39.45
CA VAL A 45 -31.32 -21.66 40.13
C VAL A 45 -31.83 -20.26 39.82
N VAL A 46 -32.10 -19.94 38.55
CA VAL A 46 -32.64 -18.63 38.14
C VAL A 46 -34.00 -18.37 38.80
N ALA A 47 -34.94 -19.31 38.72
CA ALA A 47 -36.27 -19.18 39.34
C ALA A 47 -36.18 -18.96 40.86
N THR A 48 -35.24 -19.65 41.52
CA THR A 48 -34.97 -19.47 42.95
C THR A 48 -34.52 -18.04 43.24
N GLN A 49 -33.54 -17.52 42.51
CA GLN A 49 -33.04 -16.15 42.74
C GLN A 49 -34.09 -15.08 42.41
N VAL A 50 -34.91 -15.29 41.37
CA VAL A 50 -36.04 -14.42 41.02
C VAL A 50 -37.07 -14.38 42.15
N SER A 51 -37.42 -15.54 42.73
CA SER A 51 -38.31 -15.62 43.90
C SER A 51 -37.74 -14.92 45.15
N VAL A 52 -36.43 -15.03 45.36
CA VAL A 52 -35.74 -14.29 46.43
C VAL A 52 -35.86 -12.78 46.18
N LEU A 53 -35.57 -12.29 44.98
CA LEU A 53 -35.63 -10.85 44.69
C LEU A 53 -37.04 -10.27 44.84
N SER A 54 -38.08 -10.99 44.41
CA SER A 54 -39.46 -10.53 44.50
C SER A 54 -39.98 -10.41 45.94
N SER A 55 -39.42 -11.19 46.87
CA SER A 55 -39.84 -11.21 48.28
C SER A 55 -38.96 -10.36 49.22
N THR A 56 -37.87 -9.78 48.72
CA THR A 56 -36.83 -9.14 49.58
C THR A 56 -36.65 -7.63 49.34
N PHE A 57 -37.66 -6.93 48.80
CA PHE A 57 -37.62 -5.47 48.65
C PHE A 57 -37.97 -4.73 49.95
N SER A 58 -37.10 -4.83 50.97
CA SER A 58 -37.28 -4.15 52.26
C SER A 58 -35.95 -3.76 52.90
N TRP A 59 -35.98 -2.89 53.92
CA TRP A 59 -34.80 -2.48 54.69
C TRP A 59 -34.38 -3.47 55.79
N LYS A 60 -35.06 -4.62 55.93
CA LYS A 60 -34.63 -5.66 56.87
C LYS A 60 -33.26 -6.18 56.44
N GLU A 61 -32.35 -6.32 57.40
CA GLU A 61 -30.98 -6.78 57.14
C GLU A 61 -30.94 -8.14 56.45
N ALA A 62 -31.79 -9.08 56.87
CA ALA A 62 -31.93 -10.39 56.25
C ALA A 62 -32.37 -10.30 54.76
N ASP A 63 -33.34 -9.44 54.46
CA ASP A 63 -33.85 -9.24 53.10
C ASP A 63 -32.78 -8.60 52.22
N ARG A 64 -32.08 -7.56 52.72
CA ARG A 64 -30.98 -6.92 51.99
C ARG A 64 -29.80 -7.86 51.77
N ALA A 65 -29.48 -8.72 52.73
CA ALA A 65 -28.43 -9.73 52.58
C ALA A 65 -28.83 -10.81 51.55
N ALA A 66 -30.09 -11.25 51.55
CA ALA A 66 -30.62 -12.19 50.57
C ALA A 66 -30.64 -11.58 49.16
N ALA A 67 -31.15 -10.36 49.00
CA ALA A 67 -31.15 -9.64 47.74
C ALA A 67 -29.72 -9.42 47.20
N LYS A 68 -28.76 -9.10 48.07
CA LYS A 68 -27.35 -8.98 47.68
C LYS A 68 -26.81 -10.30 47.13
N ARG A 69 -27.05 -11.43 47.82
CA ARG A 69 -26.62 -12.76 47.33
C ARG A 69 -27.29 -13.09 45.99
N ALA A 70 -28.60 -12.88 45.88
CA ALA A 70 -29.35 -13.18 44.66
C ALA A 70 -28.85 -12.35 43.46
N THR A 71 -28.67 -11.04 43.63
CA THR A 71 -28.12 -10.18 42.56
C THR A 71 -26.69 -10.58 42.17
N GLN A 72 -25.85 -11.00 43.13
CA GLN A 72 -24.50 -11.47 42.87
C GLN A 72 -24.49 -12.80 42.10
N ILE A 73 -25.32 -13.77 42.49
CA ILE A 73 -25.44 -15.06 41.78
C ILE A 73 -25.92 -14.85 40.35
N LEU A 74 -26.97 -14.04 40.15
CA LEU A 74 -27.47 -13.70 38.82
C LEU A 74 -26.39 -13.01 37.97
N ALA A 75 -25.61 -12.10 38.55
CA ALA A 75 -24.50 -11.45 37.86
C ALA A 75 -23.37 -12.43 37.48
N GLU A 76 -23.04 -13.40 38.34
CA GLU A 76 -22.04 -14.43 38.04
C GLU A 76 -22.51 -15.38 36.93
N LEU A 77 -23.79 -15.80 36.95
CA LEU A 77 -24.37 -16.59 35.87
C LEU A 77 -24.39 -15.83 34.54
N ALA A 78 -24.76 -14.54 34.58
CA ALA A 78 -24.84 -13.68 33.39
C ALA A 78 -23.47 -13.40 32.74
N LYS A 79 -22.34 -13.74 33.39
CA LYS A 79 -21.01 -13.70 32.74
C LYS A 79 -20.91 -14.70 31.59
N ASN A 80 -21.69 -15.78 31.63
CA ASN A 80 -21.79 -16.71 30.53
C ASN A 80 -22.93 -16.28 29.60
N GLU A 81 -22.59 -15.92 28.36
CA GLU A 81 -23.54 -15.42 27.36
C GLU A 81 -24.66 -16.42 27.04
N ASP A 82 -24.38 -17.73 27.18
CA ASP A 82 -25.36 -18.80 26.97
C ASP A 82 -26.47 -18.81 28.02
N PHE A 83 -26.21 -18.26 29.21
CA PHE A 83 -27.18 -18.24 30.32
C PHE A 83 -28.04 -16.98 30.33
N VAL A 84 -27.63 -15.95 29.58
CA VAL A 84 -28.30 -14.64 29.56
C VAL A 84 -29.77 -14.78 29.17
N ASP A 85 -30.10 -15.58 28.14
CA ASP A 85 -31.48 -15.71 27.67
C ASP A 85 -32.35 -16.39 28.73
N VAL A 86 -31.83 -17.44 29.38
CA VAL A 86 -32.51 -18.15 30.47
C VAL A 86 -32.79 -17.22 31.66
N ILE A 87 -31.84 -16.33 32.00
CA ILE A 87 -32.01 -15.36 33.09
C ILE A 87 -33.09 -14.33 32.73
N VAL A 88 -33.11 -13.86 31.49
CA VAL A 88 -34.10 -12.89 31.01
C VAL A 88 -35.50 -13.51 30.95
N GLU A 89 -35.64 -14.68 30.33
CA GLU A 89 -36.90 -15.43 30.23
C GLU A 89 -37.43 -15.86 31.61
N GLY A 90 -36.53 -16.12 32.56
CA GLY A 90 -36.86 -16.40 33.95
C GLY A 90 -37.45 -15.20 34.71
N GLY A 91 -37.55 -14.02 34.10
CA GLY A 91 -38.19 -12.84 34.70
C GLY A 91 -37.29 -12.05 35.65
N ALA A 92 -35.96 -12.18 35.53
CA ALA A 92 -35.04 -11.45 36.39
C ALA A 92 -35.02 -9.93 36.12
N VAL A 93 -35.27 -9.49 34.87
CA VAL A 93 -35.10 -8.08 34.47
C VAL A 93 -35.95 -7.10 35.28
N PRO A 94 -37.28 -7.25 35.42
CA PRO A 94 -38.10 -6.29 36.18
C PRO A 94 -37.65 -6.16 37.65
N LEU A 95 -37.29 -7.28 38.29
CA LEU A 95 -36.85 -7.31 39.69
C LEU A 95 -35.45 -6.70 39.87
N LEU A 96 -34.53 -6.99 38.97
CA LEU A 96 -33.21 -6.35 38.98
C LEU A 96 -33.34 -4.83 38.81
N VAL A 97 -34.27 -4.37 37.98
CA VAL A 97 -34.56 -2.94 37.81
C VAL A 97 -35.19 -2.32 39.06
N GLU A 98 -36.14 -3.00 39.71
CA GLU A 98 -36.70 -2.58 41.00
C GLU A 98 -35.60 -2.39 42.06
N HIS A 99 -34.70 -3.37 42.17
CA HIS A 99 -33.56 -3.36 43.09
C HIS A 99 -32.41 -2.42 42.70
N LEU A 100 -32.50 -1.66 41.60
CA LEU A 100 -31.62 -0.50 41.37
C LEU A 100 -31.98 0.67 42.28
N GLN A 101 -33.16 0.64 42.89
CA GLN A 101 -33.62 1.62 43.85
C GLN A 101 -33.48 1.08 45.26
N ALA A 102 -33.38 2.01 46.21
CA ALA A 102 -33.50 1.65 47.61
C ALA A 102 -34.99 1.57 47.97
N PRO A 103 -35.41 0.64 48.84
CA PRO A 103 -36.80 0.59 49.31
C PRO A 103 -37.19 1.92 49.98
N PRO A 104 -38.48 2.30 49.98
CA PRO A 104 -38.94 3.49 50.70
C PRO A 104 -38.63 3.37 52.21
N TYR A 105 -38.10 4.44 52.81
CA TYR A 105 -37.57 4.45 54.18
C TYR A 105 -38.32 5.45 55.08
N GLY A 106 -38.51 5.09 56.36
CA GLY A 106 -38.91 6.01 57.43
C GLY A 106 -37.69 6.43 58.25
N ASP A 107 -37.55 7.72 58.51
CA ASP A 107 -36.33 8.40 58.97
C ASP A 107 -35.62 7.74 60.19
N GLY A 108 -34.29 7.61 60.16
CA GLY A 108 -33.46 7.52 61.39
C GLY A 108 -32.64 6.27 61.78
N ALA A 109 -32.39 5.23 60.96
CA ALA A 109 -31.50 4.11 61.37
C ALA A 109 -30.39 3.74 60.35
N LEU A 110 -29.41 2.95 60.82
CA LEU A 110 -28.32 2.35 60.05
C LEU A 110 -28.86 1.66 58.79
N LYS A 111 -28.20 1.87 57.65
CA LYS A 111 -28.54 1.24 56.35
C LYS A 111 -27.65 0.02 56.13
N PRO A 112 -28.11 -1.21 56.42
CA PRO A 112 -27.29 -2.40 56.23
C PRO A 112 -27.06 -2.62 54.74
N LEU A 113 -25.82 -2.93 54.35
CA LEU A 113 -25.45 -3.22 52.96
C LEU A 113 -25.83 -2.09 51.98
N GLU A 114 -25.70 -0.83 52.41
CA GLU A 114 -25.98 0.35 51.59
C GLU A 114 -25.27 0.24 50.23
N HIS A 115 -26.04 0.35 49.13
CA HIS A 115 -25.57 0.29 47.74
C HIS A 115 -25.06 -1.06 47.23
N GLU A 116 -24.93 -2.10 48.05
CA GLU A 116 -24.42 -3.40 47.59
C GLU A 116 -25.44 -4.16 46.73
N VAL A 117 -26.73 -4.04 47.01
CA VAL A 117 -27.80 -4.63 46.18
C VAL A 117 -27.90 -3.88 44.85
N GLU A 118 -27.94 -2.54 44.88
CA GLU A 118 -27.99 -1.73 43.65
C GLU A 118 -26.77 -1.97 42.74
N LYS A 119 -25.59 -2.15 43.33
CA LYS A 119 -24.36 -2.53 42.63
C LYS A 119 -24.48 -3.91 41.97
N GLY A 120 -25.04 -4.91 42.67
CA GLY A 120 -25.29 -6.25 42.15
C GLY A 120 -26.29 -6.21 40.98
N SER A 121 -27.39 -5.48 41.15
CA SER A 121 -28.40 -5.27 40.11
C SER A 121 -27.85 -4.58 38.88
N ALA A 122 -27.11 -3.49 39.04
CA ALA A 122 -26.48 -2.78 37.92
C ALA A 122 -25.48 -3.68 37.17
N LEU A 123 -24.71 -4.50 37.90
CA LEU A 123 -23.78 -5.45 37.29
C LEU A 123 -24.51 -6.53 36.49
N ALA A 124 -25.55 -7.16 37.06
CA ALA A 124 -26.34 -8.18 36.39
C ALA A 124 -27.00 -7.62 35.12
N LEU A 125 -27.70 -6.48 35.23
CA LEU A 125 -28.32 -5.80 34.08
C LEU A 125 -27.30 -5.43 33.01
N GLY A 126 -26.09 -5.00 33.40
CA GLY A 126 -25.01 -4.73 32.47
C GLY A 126 -24.61 -5.97 31.67
N TYR A 127 -24.51 -7.14 32.29
CA TYR A 127 -24.22 -8.39 31.57
C TYR A 127 -25.38 -8.84 30.67
N LEU A 128 -26.62 -8.72 31.14
CA LEU A 128 -27.79 -9.04 30.31
C LEU A 128 -27.90 -8.15 29.07
N ALA A 129 -27.47 -6.89 29.19
CA ALA A 129 -27.47 -5.91 28.09
C ALA A 129 -26.36 -6.11 27.04
N ILE A 130 -25.44 -7.08 27.21
CA ILE A 130 -24.43 -7.41 26.19
C ILE A 130 -25.12 -7.89 24.90
N LYS A 131 -26.20 -8.65 25.04
CA LYS A 131 -27.06 -9.07 23.93
C LYS A 131 -27.99 -7.92 23.51
N PRO A 132 -27.90 -7.42 22.25
CA PRO A 132 -28.71 -6.28 21.80
C PRO A 132 -30.22 -6.47 21.94
N GLU A 133 -30.70 -7.72 21.87
CA GLU A 133 -32.11 -8.08 21.95
C GLU A 133 -32.71 -7.70 23.32
N HIS A 134 -31.91 -7.79 24.39
CA HIS A 134 -32.36 -7.55 25.77
C HIS A 134 -32.26 -6.09 26.19
N GLN A 135 -31.44 -5.29 25.49
CA GLN A 135 -31.26 -3.88 25.80
C GLN A 135 -32.59 -3.13 25.84
N LYS A 136 -33.47 -3.36 24.85
CA LYS A 136 -34.77 -2.70 24.78
C LYS A 136 -35.67 -3.10 25.95
N LEU A 137 -35.74 -4.40 26.27
CA LEU A 137 -36.54 -4.90 27.39
C LEU A 137 -36.10 -4.27 28.72
N ILE A 138 -34.79 -4.15 28.96
CA ILE A 138 -34.25 -3.54 30.18
C ILE A 138 -34.65 -2.06 30.26
N ILE A 139 -34.59 -1.33 29.14
CA ILE A 139 -35.00 0.07 29.07
C ILE A 139 -36.51 0.25 29.26
N ASP A 140 -37.32 -0.59 28.63
CA ASP A 140 -38.79 -0.56 28.72
C ASP A 140 -39.26 -0.85 30.16
N ASN A 141 -38.47 -1.58 30.96
CA ASN A 141 -38.70 -1.78 32.40
C ASN A 141 -38.27 -0.59 33.29
N GLY A 142 -37.74 0.50 32.72
CA GLY A 142 -37.39 1.71 33.47
C GLY A 142 -35.99 1.70 34.10
N ALA A 143 -35.06 0.85 33.63
CA ALA A 143 -33.71 0.78 34.20
C ALA A 143 -32.95 2.11 34.16
N LEU A 144 -33.13 2.88 33.08
CA LEU A 144 -32.27 4.01 32.76
C LEU A 144 -32.38 5.19 33.76
N PRO A 145 -33.59 5.69 34.12
CA PRO A 145 -33.72 6.70 35.18
C PRO A 145 -33.05 6.31 36.49
N HIS A 146 -33.14 5.02 36.87
CA HIS A 146 -32.53 4.52 38.11
C HIS A 146 -31.01 4.45 38.03
N LEU A 147 -30.45 3.98 36.91
CA LEU A 147 -29.00 4.00 36.67
C LEU A 147 -28.46 5.43 36.68
N VAL A 148 -29.14 6.37 36.04
CA VAL A 148 -28.75 7.80 36.06
C VAL A 148 -28.84 8.38 37.47
N ASN A 149 -29.87 8.02 38.26
CA ASN A 149 -29.97 8.45 39.64
C ASN A 149 -28.82 7.91 40.50
N LEU A 150 -28.40 6.66 40.29
CA LEU A 150 -27.23 6.07 40.97
C LEU A 150 -25.96 6.88 40.70
N LEU A 151 -25.73 7.33 39.46
CA LEU A 151 -24.59 8.18 39.12
C LEU A 151 -24.60 9.52 39.87
N LYS A 152 -25.78 10.13 40.05
CA LYS A 152 -25.95 11.43 40.75
C LYS A 152 -25.69 11.35 42.26
N ARG A 153 -25.69 10.15 42.86
CA ARG A 153 -25.45 9.98 44.31
C ARG A 153 -24.01 10.32 44.73
N ASN A 154 -23.10 10.62 43.81
CA ASN A 154 -21.73 11.07 44.12
C ASN A 154 -21.69 12.37 44.96
N LYS A 155 -22.73 13.23 44.89
CA LYS A 155 -22.81 14.53 45.61
C LYS A 155 -23.06 14.39 47.11
N ASN A 156 -23.54 13.23 47.56
CA ASN A 156 -24.03 13.05 48.94
C ASN A 156 -22.99 12.43 49.88
N GLY A 157 -21.71 12.31 49.49
CA GLY A 157 -20.60 11.87 50.34
C GLY A 157 -20.61 10.39 50.81
N SER A 158 -21.73 9.68 50.68
CA SER A 158 -21.96 8.31 51.21
C SER A 158 -21.92 7.19 50.16
N SER A 159 -21.78 7.53 48.87
CA SER A 159 -21.91 6.53 47.80
C SER A 159 -20.68 5.62 47.66
N SER A 160 -20.90 4.31 47.61
CA SER A 160 -19.85 3.31 47.35
C SER A 160 -19.25 3.54 45.96
N ARG A 161 -17.93 3.74 45.88
CA ARG A 161 -17.18 3.89 44.60
C ARG A 161 -17.52 2.78 43.59
N SER A 162 -17.82 1.59 44.11
CA SER A 162 -18.19 0.43 43.31
C SER A 162 -19.56 0.53 42.64
N VAL A 163 -20.58 1.15 43.26
CA VAL A 163 -21.91 1.30 42.65
C VAL A 163 -21.87 2.27 41.48
N LEU A 164 -21.15 3.39 41.61
CA LEU A 164 -20.98 4.39 40.54
C LEU A 164 -20.33 3.76 39.31
N ARG A 165 -19.26 2.99 39.54
CA ARG A 165 -18.59 2.22 38.49
C ARG A 165 -19.57 1.25 37.80
N ARG A 166 -20.35 0.48 38.56
CA ARG A 166 -21.29 -0.51 37.98
C ARG A 166 -22.43 0.14 37.21
N ALA A 167 -22.95 1.28 37.68
CA ALA A 167 -23.95 2.03 36.94
C ALA A 167 -23.39 2.54 35.60
N ALA A 168 -22.17 3.07 35.57
CA ALA A 168 -21.51 3.47 34.33
C ALA A 168 -21.21 2.28 33.40
N ASP A 169 -20.69 1.17 33.94
CA ASP A 169 -20.46 -0.09 33.20
C ASP A 169 -21.78 -0.61 32.57
N ALA A 170 -22.91 -0.53 33.29
CA ALA A 170 -24.22 -0.94 32.76
C ALA A 170 -24.71 -0.05 31.60
N ILE A 171 -24.50 1.27 31.71
CA ILE A 171 -24.82 2.22 30.63
C ILE A 171 -23.98 1.95 29.37
N ILE A 172 -22.71 1.56 29.52
CA ILE A 172 -21.85 1.17 28.39
C ILE A 172 -22.53 0.05 27.59
N ASN A 173 -22.92 -1.04 28.26
CA ASN A 173 -23.47 -2.21 27.59
C ASN A 173 -24.88 -1.93 27.02
N LEU A 174 -25.73 -1.20 27.75
CA LEU A 174 -27.05 -0.80 27.26
C LEU A 174 -26.97 0.09 26.01
N ALA A 175 -25.99 1.00 25.96
CA ALA A 175 -25.84 1.94 24.84
C ALA A 175 -24.96 1.41 23.69
N HIS A 176 -24.35 0.24 23.85
CA HIS A 176 -23.45 -0.33 22.86
C HIS A 176 -24.19 -0.63 21.55
N GLU A 177 -23.69 -0.08 20.43
CA GLU A 177 -24.32 -0.15 19.09
C GLU A 177 -25.80 0.29 18.99
N ASN A 178 -26.36 0.96 20.02
CA ASN A 178 -27.77 1.35 20.05
C ASN A 178 -27.95 2.88 20.09
N HIS A 179 -28.20 3.48 18.93
CA HIS A 179 -28.36 4.93 18.79
C HIS A 179 -29.54 5.50 19.58
N THR A 180 -30.64 4.76 19.69
CA THR A 180 -31.83 5.18 20.44
C THR A 180 -31.52 5.27 21.92
N ILE A 181 -30.88 4.24 22.49
CA ILE A 181 -30.52 4.22 23.91
C ILE A 181 -29.48 5.30 24.22
N LYS A 182 -28.49 5.53 23.34
CA LYS A 182 -27.55 6.66 23.49
C LYS A 182 -28.27 8.00 23.64
N ASN A 183 -29.33 8.23 22.87
CA ASN A 183 -30.13 9.45 22.97
C ASN A 183 -30.96 9.49 24.26
N LEU A 184 -31.55 8.37 24.66
CA LEU A 184 -32.30 8.30 25.92
C LEU A 184 -31.41 8.60 27.12
N VAL A 185 -30.19 8.03 27.19
CA VAL A 185 -29.23 8.32 28.27
C VAL A 185 -28.96 9.82 28.39
N ARG A 186 -28.83 10.50 27.25
CA ARG A 186 -28.71 11.96 27.21
C ARG A 186 -29.97 12.67 27.73
N LEU A 187 -31.15 12.29 27.24
CA LEU A 187 -32.43 12.93 27.57
C LEU A 187 -32.77 12.78 29.06
N GLU A 188 -32.42 11.64 29.66
CA GLU A 188 -32.53 11.37 31.10
C GLU A 188 -31.50 12.14 31.96
N GLY A 189 -30.58 12.89 31.32
CA GLY A 189 -29.56 13.67 32.01
C GLY A 189 -28.42 12.82 32.56
N GLY A 190 -28.06 11.72 31.88
CA GLY A 190 -26.96 10.84 32.26
C GLY A 190 -25.57 11.38 31.93
N ILE A 191 -25.44 12.27 30.94
CA ILE A 191 -24.12 12.83 30.53
C ILE A 191 -23.47 13.71 31.61
N PRO A 192 -24.15 14.71 32.21
CA PRO A 192 -23.55 15.56 33.24
C PRO A 192 -22.91 14.78 34.41
N PRO A 193 -23.58 13.81 35.07
CA PRO A 193 -22.94 13.07 36.16
C PRO A 193 -21.80 12.16 35.68
N LEU A 194 -21.82 11.65 34.45
CA LEU A 194 -20.67 10.92 33.89
C LEU A 194 -19.46 11.84 33.71
N VAL A 195 -19.66 13.10 33.32
CA VAL A 195 -18.57 14.09 33.23
C VAL A 195 -18.02 14.43 34.61
N GLU A 196 -18.88 14.64 35.62
CA GLU A 196 -18.45 14.86 37.01
C GLU A 196 -17.61 13.68 37.56
N LEU A 197 -17.94 12.43 37.17
CA LEU A 197 -17.19 11.25 37.60
C LEU A 197 -15.77 11.14 37.01
N LEU A 198 -15.41 11.95 36.01
CA LEU A 198 -14.03 12.04 35.51
C LEU A 198 -13.09 12.68 36.55
N GLU A 199 -13.60 13.53 37.44
CA GLU A 199 -12.83 14.21 38.50
C GLU A 199 -12.59 13.31 39.73
N PHE A 200 -13.15 12.11 39.74
CA PHE A 200 -13.11 11.22 40.90
C PHE A 200 -11.71 10.61 41.10
N ALA A 201 -11.24 10.50 42.34
CA ALA A 201 -9.88 10.00 42.63
C ALA A 201 -9.65 8.50 42.30
N ASP A 202 -10.72 7.72 42.13
CA ASP A 202 -10.62 6.27 41.86
C ASP A 202 -10.52 6.01 40.35
N SER A 203 -9.39 5.42 39.92
CA SER A 203 -9.11 5.17 38.50
C SER A 203 -10.15 4.25 37.83
N LYS A 204 -10.77 3.33 38.58
CA LYS A 204 -11.78 2.42 38.03
C LYS A 204 -13.09 3.15 37.76
N VAL A 205 -13.44 4.13 38.58
CA VAL A 205 -14.59 5.03 38.37
C VAL A 205 -14.32 5.93 37.16
N GLN A 206 -13.15 6.58 37.10
CA GLN A 206 -12.76 7.43 35.96
C GLN A 206 -12.80 6.65 34.64
N ARG A 207 -12.23 5.44 34.61
CA ARG A 207 -12.26 4.55 33.45
C ARG A 207 -13.67 4.19 33.02
N ALA A 208 -14.56 3.84 33.97
CA ALA A 208 -15.94 3.49 33.64
C ALA A 208 -16.72 4.69 33.12
N ALA A 209 -16.53 5.87 33.72
CA ALA A 209 -17.13 7.11 33.26
C ALA A 209 -16.65 7.49 31.85
N ALA A 210 -15.34 7.46 31.60
CA ALA A 210 -14.76 7.72 30.28
C ALA A 210 -15.23 6.69 29.24
N GLY A 211 -15.30 5.41 29.59
CA GLY A 211 -15.85 4.36 28.73
C GLY A 211 -17.31 4.61 28.35
N ALA A 212 -18.15 5.02 29.31
CA ALA A 212 -19.54 5.39 29.03
C ALA A 212 -19.63 6.59 28.09
N LEU A 213 -18.86 7.65 28.35
CA LEU A 213 -18.81 8.83 27.47
C LEU A 213 -18.31 8.49 26.06
N ARG A 214 -17.34 7.58 25.94
CA ARG A 214 -16.81 7.10 24.65
C ARG A 214 -17.90 6.43 23.84
N THR A 215 -18.66 5.51 24.45
CA THR A 215 -19.80 4.83 23.82
C THR A 215 -20.89 5.81 23.41
N LEU A 216 -21.23 6.75 24.30
CA LEU A 216 -22.27 7.76 24.04
C LEU A 216 -21.88 8.73 22.93
N ALA A 217 -20.59 9.05 22.77
CA ALA A 217 -20.07 9.91 21.71
C ALA A 217 -19.98 9.21 20.34
N PHE A 218 -19.87 7.88 20.30
CA PHE A 218 -19.66 7.13 19.07
C PHE A 218 -20.84 7.30 18.10
N LYS A 219 -20.56 7.95 16.96
CA LYS A 219 -21.51 8.25 15.87
C LYS A 219 -22.78 8.97 16.34
N ASN A 220 -22.72 9.81 17.38
CA ASN A 220 -23.88 10.55 17.89
C ASN A 220 -23.55 12.03 18.15
N GLU A 221 -23.87 12.90 17.19
CA GLU A 221 -23.49 14.32 17.24
C GLU A 221 -24.16 15.09 18.38
N ALA A 222 -25.42 14.78 18.71
CA ALA A 222 -26.13 15.43 19.82
C ALA A 222 -25.46 15.15 21.16
N ASN A 223 -25.03 13.90 21.38
CA ASN A 223 -24.30 13.52 22.58
C ASN A 223 -22.91 14.13 22.62
N LYS A 224 -22.17 14.16 21.50
CA LYS A 224 -20.85 14.80 21.45
C LYS A 224 -20.90 16.27 21.87
N ASN A 225 -21.87 17.02 21.34
CA ASN A 225 -22.05 18.43 21.69
C ASN A 225 -22.33 18.59 23.19
N GLN A 226 -23.26 17.81 23.74
CA GLN A 226 -23.56 17.92 25.17
C GLN A 226 -22.38 17.55 26.07
N ILE A 227 -21.58 16.53 25.71
CA ILE A 227 -20.37 16.17 26.47
C ILE A 227 -19.40 17.37 26.54
N VAL A 228 -19.22 18.07 25.41
CA VAL A 228 -18.37 19.26 25.35
C VAL A 228 -18.99 20.43 26.11
N ASP A 229 -20.30 20.64 26.01
CA ASP A 229 -21.02 21.70 26.71
C ASP A 229 -21.06 21.49 28.23
N CYS A 230 -20.94 20.24 28.69
CA CYS A 230 -20.73 19.89 30.10
C CYS A 230 -19.28 20.11 30.57
N ASN A 231 -18.43 20.75 29.77
CA ASN A 231 -17.03 21.06 30.09
C ASN A 231 -16.16 19.81 30.37
N ALA A 232 -16.36 18.71 29.64
CA ALA A 232 -15.57 17.50 29.83
C ALA A 232 -14.10 17.61 29.35
N LEU A 233 -13.80 18.54 28.43
CA LEU A 233 -12.51 18.59 27.74
C LEU A 233 -11.29 18.78 28.67
N PRO A 234 -11.27 19.73 29.62
CA PRO A 234 -10.10 19.92 30.48
C PRO A 234 -9.73 18.66 31.26
N MET A 235 -10.74 17.96 31.79
CA MET A 235 -10.51 16.72 32.53
C MET A 235 -10.11 15.56 31.64
N LEU A 236 -10.75 15.37 30.47
CA LEU A 236 -10.33 14.35 29.52
C LEU A 236 -8.86 14.53 29.11
N ILE A 237 -8.41 15.78 28.92
CA ILE A 237 -7.02 16.10 28.58
C ILE A 237 -6.08 15.81 29.75
N LEU A 238 -6.47 16.13 30.99
CA LEU A 238 -5.70 15.77 32.18
C LEU A 238 -5.53 14.24 32.30
N LEU A 239 -6.59 13.48 32.02
CA LEU A 239 -6.59 12.02 32.09
C LEU A 239 -5.70 11.35 31.04
N LEU A 240 -5.31 12.05 29.96
CA LEU A 240 -4.30 11.55 29.02
C LEU A 240 -2.93 11.36 29.68
N GLY A 241 -2.64 12.10 30.76
CA GLY A 241 -1.42 11.99 31.55
C GLY A 241 -1.51 10.99 32.71
N SER A 242 -2.59 10.20 32.81
CA SER A 242 -2.75 9.22 33.89
C SER A 242 -1.69 8.11 33.82
N GLU A 243 -1.20 7.70 35.00
CA GLU A 243 -0.32 6.54 35.16
C GLU A 243 -1.05 5.22 34.87
N ASP A 244 -2.39 5.19 34.99
CA ASP A 244 -3.20 4.02 34.66
C ASP A 244 -3.47 3.97 33.14
N PRO A 245 -2.91 2.99 32.41
CA PRO A 245 -3.04 2.95 30.96
C PRO A 245 -4.48 2.78 30.49
N THR A 246 -5.30 2.14 31.31
CA THR A 246 -6.70 1.93 30.99
C THR A 246 -7.51 3.22 31.05
N VAL A 247 -7.10 4.17 31.90
CA VAL A 247 -7.74 5.49 32.01
C VAL A 247 -7.36 6.37 30.82
N HIS A 248 -6.05 6.48 30.52
CA HIS A 248 -5.64 7.33 29.40
C HIS A 248 -6.11 6.75 28.04
N TYR A 249 -6.30 5.43 27.94
CA TYR A 249 -6.86 4.76 26.75
C TYR A 249 -8.32 5.19 26.50
N GLU A 250 -9.15 5.18 27.55
CA GLU A 250 -10.53 5.63 27.40
C GLU A 250 -10.59 7.13 27.14
N ALA A 251 -9.77 7.93 27.83
CA ALA A 251 -9.74 9.38 27.62
C ALA A 251 -9.40 9.77 26.16
N VAL A 252 -8.36 9.17 25.57
CA VAL A 252 -8.02 9.42 24.16
C VAL A 252 -9.11 8.90 23.21
N GLY A 253 -9.76 7.78 23.55
CA GLY A 253 -10.89 7.24 22.81
C GLY A 253 -12.13 8.14 22.82
N VAL A 254 -12.44 8.77 23.96
CA VAL A 254 -13.50 9.78 24.05
C VAL A 254 -13.18 10.95 23.12
N LEU A 255 -11.97 11.51 23.21
CA LEU A 255 -11.57 12.64 22.36
C LEU A 255 -11.61 12.27 20.87
N GLY A 256 -11.16 11.06 20.50
CA GLY A 256 -11.27 10.53 19.14
C GLY A 256 -12.71 10.51 18.63
N ASN A 257 -13.65 9.99 19.43
CA ASN A 257 -15.06 9.96 19.05
C ASN A 257 -15.70 11.36 18.99
N LEU A 258 -15.30 12.27 19.89
CA LEU A 258 -15.78 13.65 19.92
C LEU A 258 -15.37 14.43 18.66
N VAL A 259 -14.12 14.30 18.20
CA VAL A 259 -13.65 15.07 17.03
C VAL A 259 -13.98 14.41 15.70
N HIS A 260 -14.33 13.12 15.70
CA HIS A 260 -14.68 12.39 14.49
C HIS A 260 -15.86 13.05 13.77
N SER A 261 -15.62 13.48 12.52
CA SER A 261 -16.60 14.16 11.66
C SER A 261 -17.19 15.47 12.22
N SER A 262 -16.56 16.09 13.23
CA SER A 262 -17.00 17.36 13.81
C SER A 262 -15.87 18.40 13.85
N LEU A 263 -15.86 19.33 12.88
CA LEU A 263 -14.82 20.36 12.78
C LEU A 263 -14.87 21.34 13.96
N ASN A 264 -16.07 21.67 14.43
CA ASN A 264 -16.26 22.61 15.55
C ASN A 264 -15.70 22.04 16.87
N ILE A 265 -16.03 20.79 17.20
CA ILE A 265 -15.50 20.13 18.39
C ILE A 265 -13.99 19.95 18.27
N LYS A 266 -13.48 19.61 17.08
CA LYS A 266 -12.05 19.50 16.83
C LYS A 266 -11.30 20.80 17.15
N LYS A 267 -11.82 21.97 16.74
CA LYS A 267 -11.25 23.28 17.11
C LYS A 267 -11.25 23.46 18.63
N LYS A 268 -12.39 23.24 19.31
CA LYS A 268 -12.49 23.34 20.78
C LYS A 268 -11.46 22.45 21.51
N VAL A 269 -11.25 21.22 21.04
CA VAL A 269 -10.26 20.29 21.62
C VAL A 269 -8.82 20.78 21.43
N LEU A 270 -8.50 21.36 20.27
CA LEU A 270 -7.19 21.95 20.01
C LEU A 270 -6.97 23.22 20.84
N ASP A 271 -7.96 24.08 20.96
CA ASP A 271 -7.94 25.31 21.78
C ASP A 271 -7.75 24.97 23.27
N ALA A 272 -8.31 23.84 23.73
CA ALA A 272 -8.09 23.28 25.07
C ALA A 272 -6.68 22.67 25.27
N ARG A 273 -5.76 22.83 24.31
CA ARG A 273 -4.35 22.40 24.36
C ARG A 273 -4.14 20.88 24.40
N ALA A 274 -5.08 20.09 23.88
CA ALA A 274 -4.99 18.62 23.86
C ALA A 274 -3.81 18.06 23.04
N LEU A 275 -3.23 18.85 22.12
CA LEU A 275 -2.27 18.35 21.13
C LEU A 275 -1.00 17.73 21.77
N GLN A 276 -0.38 18.38 22.75
CA GLN A 276 0.86 17.86 23.34
C GLN A 276 0.64 16.59 24.18
N PRO A 277 -0.40 16.50 25.03
CA PRO A 277 -0.76 15.25 25.71
C PRO A 277 -1.02 14.09 24.74
N VAL A 278 -1.72 14.33 23.62
CA VAL A 278 -1.96 13.29 22.61
C VAL A 278 -0.67 12.84 21.93
N ILE A 279 0.24 13.77 21.59
CA ILE A 279 1.55 13.42 21.03
C ILE A 279 2.36 12.57 22.03
N SER A 280 2.30 12.90 23.32
CA SER A 280 3.02 12.17 24.38
C SER A 280 2.54 10.70 24.48
N LEU A 281 1.26 10.45 24.23
CA LEU A 281 0.69 9.09 24.21
C LEU A 281 1.18 8.22 23.04
N LEU A 282 1.75 8.79 21.97
CA LEU A 282 2.36 8.00 20.88
C LEU A 282 3.53 7.13 21.36
N SER A 283 4.16 7.52 22.47
CA SER A 283 5.25 6.79 23.12
C SER A 283 4.79 6.01 24.37
N SER A 284 3.47 5.84 24.58
CA SER A 284 2.93 5.06 25.70
C SER A 284 3.36 3.59 25.66
N CYS A 285 3.54 2.97 26.82
CA CYS A 285 3.78 1.53 26.93
C CYS A 285 2.56 0.68 26.53
N CYS A 286 1.37 1.29 26.44
CA CYS A 286 0.13 0.63 26.02
C CYS A 286 -0.06 0.75 24.49
N PRO A 287 -0.02 -0.36 23.74
CA PRO A 287 -0.26 -0.36 22.30
C PRO A 287 -1.60 0.26 21.92
N GLU A 288 -2.66 -0.05 22.65
CA GLU A 288 -4.01 0.45 22.38
C GLU A 288 -4.08 1.97 22.47
N SER A 289 -3.42 2.57 23.46
CA SER A 289 -3.34 4.03 23.61
C SER A 289 -2.51 4.67 22.49
N ARG A 290 -1.38 4.05 22.09
CA ARG A 290 -0.60 4.52 20.92
C ARG A 290 -1.43 4.51 19.65
N ARG A 291 -2.22 3.45 19.44
CA ARG A 291 -3.11 3.30 18.28
C ARG A 291 -4.14 4.44 18.23
N GLU A 292 -4.85 4.66 19.33
CA GLU A 292 -5.88 5.72 19.41
C GLU A 292 -5.27 7.12 19.29
N ALA A 293 -4.09 7.34 19.89
CA ALA A 293 -3.36 8.59 19.75
C ALA A 293 -2.98 8.86 18.28
N ALA A 294 -2.43 7.88 17.57
CA ALA A 294 -2.10 8.02 16.15
C ALA A 294 -3.35 8.28 15.28
N LEU A 295 -4.48 7.59 15.58
CA LEU A 295 -5.74 7.85 14.90
C LEU A 295 -6.20 9.30 15.13
N LEU A 296 -6.17 9.78 16.37
CA LEU A 296 -6.55 11.14 16.74
C LEU A 296 -5.63 12.19 16.09
N ILE A 297 -4.32 11.95 16.01
CA ILE A 297 -3.40 12.80 15.25
C ILE A 297 -3.79 12.85 13.77
N GLY A 298 -4.12 11.71 13.15
CA GLY A 298 -4.61 11.68 11.76
C GLY A 298 -5.94 12.44 11.57
N GLN A 299 -6.81 12.45 12.58
CA GLN A 299 -8.05 13.23 12.56
C GLN A 299 -7.77 14.74 12.74
N PHE A 300 -6.83 15.14 13.60
CA PHE A 300 -6.37 16.52 13.70
C PHE A 300 -5.71 17.00 12.40
N ALA A 301 -4.92 16.16 11.76
CA ALA A 301 -4.28 16.46 10.48
C ALA A 301 -5.26 16.59 9.30
N ALA A 302 -6.55 16.23 9.48
CA ALA A 302 -7.60 16.47 8.50
C ALA A 302 -8.20 17.90 8.57
N SER A 303 -7.69 18.76 9.45
CA SER A 303 -8.03 20.18 9.52
C SER A 303 -7.29 21.00 8.45
N ASP A 304 -6.96 22.25 8.78
CA ASP A 304 -6.15 23.17 7.99
C ASP A 304 -4.64 22.85 8.01
N SER A 305 -3.90 23.60 7.18
CA SER A 305 -2.44 23.52 7.02
C SER A 305 -1.70 23.86 8.31
N ASP A 306 -2.14 24.89 9.04
CA ASP A 306 -1.49 25.31 10.28
C ASP A 306 -1.53 24.18 11.31
N CYS A 307 -2.67 23.54 11.51
CA CYS A 307 -2.80 22.37 12.39
C CYS A 307 -1.79 21.27 12.04
N LYS A 308 -1.65 20.93 10.76
CA LYS A 308 -0.68 19.93 10.30
C LYS A 308 0.76 20.34 10.61
N ALA A 309 1.10 21.61 10.40
CA ALA A 309 2.43 22.14 10.71
C ALA A 309 2.72 22.08 12.23
N HIS A 310 1.75 22.47 13.06
CA HIS A 310 1.89 22.45 14.52
C HIS A 310 2.07 21.03 15.08
N ILE A 311 1.38 20.03 14.51
CA ILE A 311 1.57 18.61 14.86
C ILE A 311 3.03 18.18 14.63
N VAL A 312 3.60 18.54 13.47
CA VAL A 312 4.98 18.20 13.12
C VAL A 312 5.98 18.96 13.99
N GLN A 313 5.80 20.27 14.18
CA GLN A 313 6.66 21.12 15.01
C GLN A 313 6.72 20.66 16.47
N ARG A 314 5.63 20.07 16.99
CA ARG A 314 5.56 19.51 18.34
C ARG A 314 6.15 18.10 18.48
N GLY A 315 6.75 17.57 17.41
CA GLY A 315 7.54 16.33 17.48
C GLY A 315 6.76 15.04 17.26
N ALA A 316 5.55 15.08 16.68
CA ALA A 316 4.76 13.87 16.42
C ALA A 316 5.41 12.88 15.44
N VAL A 317 6.30 13.35 14.55
CA VAL A 317 6.85 12.57 13.44
C VAL A 317 7.69 11.39 13.91
N CYS A 318 8.62 11.58 14.85
CA CYS A 318 9.53 10.51 15.28
C CYS A 318 8.78 9.34 15.95
N PRO A 319 7.89 9.56 16.93
CA PRO A 319 7.08 8.47 17.51
C PRO A 319 6.23 7.74 16.46
N LEU A 320 5.67 8.47 15.48
CA LEU A 320 4.93 7.83 14.39
C LEU A 320 5.85 6.93 13.55
N ILE A 321 7.05 7.38 13.18
CA ILE A 321 8.01 6.56 12.43
C ILE A 321 8.38 5.30 13.22
N GLU A 322 8.68 5.42 14.52
CA GLU A 322 8.95 4.27 15.40
C GLU A 322 7.79 3.27 15.42
N MET A 323 6.55 3.76 15.43
CA MET A 323 5.35 2.91 15.36
C MET A 323 5.22 2.12 14.04
N LEU A 324 5.80 2.58 12.93
CA LEU A 324 5.80 1.83 11.65
C LEU A 324 6.64 0.54 11.73
N GLU A 325 7.57 0.47 12.68
CA GLU A 325 8.46 -0.67 12.87
C GLU A 325 7.94 -1.69 13.89
N SER A 326 6.86 -1.36 14.62
CA SER A 326 6.19 -2.26 15.57
C SER A 326 5.84 -3.63 14.94
N PRO A 327 5.81 -4.74 15.68
CA PRO A 327 5.28 -6.00 15.16
C PRO A 327 3.76 -5.95 14.88
N GLU A 328 3.02 -5.04 15.53
CA GLU A 328 1.56 -4.98 15.46
C GLU A 328 1.06 -4.25 14.21
N VAL A 329 0.27 -4.96 13.39
CA VAL A 329 -0.33 -4.43 12.15
C VAL A 329 -1.17 -3.18 12.39
N LYS A 330 -2.00 -3.18 13.45
CA LYS A 330 -2.90 -2.05 13.77
C LYS A 330 -2.13 -0.77 14.10
N LEU A 331 -0.95 -0.86 14.73
CA LEU A 331 -0.09 0.29 15.02
C LEU A 331 0.53 0.88 13.76
N LYS A 332 1.06 0.02 12.88
CA LYS A 332 1.59 0.42 11.58
C LYS A 332 0.54 1.17 10.76
N GLU A 333 -0.68 0.63 10.75
CA GLU A 333 -1.78 1.18 9.96
C GLU A 333 -2.16 2.60 10.41
N MET A 334 -2.35 2.81 11.73
CA MET A 334 -2.70 4.12 12.26
C MET A 334 -1.56 5.12 12.13
N SER A 335 -0.31 4.68 12.29
CA SER A 335 0.85 5.54 12.06
C SER A 335 0.97 5.97 10.59
N ALA A 336 0.90 5.02 9.65
CA ALA A 336 0.96 5.32 8.22
C ALA A 336 -0.20 6.23 7.78
N PHE A 337 -1.39 6.04 8.36
CA PHE A 337 -2.53 6.93 8.16
C PHE A 337 -2.23 8.37 8.63
N ALA A 338 -1.71 8.53 9.85
CA ALA A 338 -1.38 9.84 10.41
C ALA A 338 -0.29 10.56 9.60
N LEU A 339 0.83 9.87 9.32
CA LEU A 339 1.91 10.39 8.48
C LEU A 339 1.42 10.74 7.08
N GLY A 340 0.56 9.93 6.49
CA GLY A 340 0.02 10.20 5.16
C GLY A 340 -0.85 11.45 5.10
N ARG A 341 -1.62 11.74 6.16
CA ARG A 341 -2.39 13.00 6.29
C ARG A 341 -1.48 14.20 6.49
N LEU A 342 -0.44 14.07 7.32
CA LEU A 342 0.55 15.13 7.55
C LEU A 342 1.37 15.44 6.29
N ALA A 343 1.67 14.43 5.47
CA ALA A 343 2.40 14.56 4.21
C ALA A 343 1.59 15.22 3.08
N GLN A 344 0.28 15.45 3.26
CA GLN A 344 -0.52 16.26 2.32
C GLN A 344 -0.26 17.77 2.47
N ASP A 345 0.69 18.18 3.30
CA ASP A 345 1.10 19.56 3.50
C ASP A 345 2.54 19.79 3.05
N SER A 346 2.78 20.79 2.20
CA SER A 346 4.09 21.08 1.63
C SER A 346 5.14 21.42 2.69
N HIS A 347 4.76 22.10 3.77
CA HIS A 347 5.68 22.50 4.85
C HIS A 347 6.18 21.31 5.67
N ASN A 348 5.41 20.22 5.68
CA ASN A 348 5.73 19.03 6.47
C ASN A 348 6.56 18.01 5.69
N GLN A 349 6.41 17.96 4.37
CA GLN A 349 6.95 16.90 3.52
C GLN A 349 8.47 16.72 3.68
N ALA A 350 9.24 17.81 3.64
CA ALA A 350 10.70 17.77 3.80
C ALA A 350 11.12 17.27 5.18
N GLY A 351 10.48 17.77 6.24
CA GLY A 351 10.76 17.37 7.61
C GLY A 351 10.45 15.89 7.86
N ILE A 352 9.32 15.38 7.36
CA ILE A 352 8.93 13.97 7.50
C ILE A 352 9.95 13.05 6.80
N ALA A 353 10.37 13.38 5.58
CA ALA A 353 11.36 12.58 4.86
C ALA A 353 12.74 12.62 5.55
N HIS A 354 13.19 13.80 5.98
CA HIS A 354 14.46 13.98 6.67
C HIS A 354 14.54 13.19 7.99
N LYS A 355 13.42 13.00 8.69
CA LYS A 355 13.32 12.15 9.89
C LYS A 355 13.34 10.64 9.59
N GLY A 356 13.44 10.23 8.32
CA GLY A 356 13.63 8.83 7.92
C GLY A 356 12.35 8.06 7.60
N ALA A 357 11.21 8.74 7.39
CA ALA A 357 9.93 8.05 7.16
C ALA A 357 9.88 7.18 5.88
N LEU A 358 10.67 7.53 4.86
CA LEU A 358 10.61 6.88 3.54
C LEU A 358 10.91 5.37 3.61
N GLY A 359 11.95 4.97 4.36
CA GLY A 359 12.36 3.56 4.46
C GLY A 359 11.25 2.66 5.03
N PRO A 360 10.74 2.94 6.25
CA PRO A 360 9.66 2.19 6.84
C PRO A 360 8.38 2.19 5.99
N LEU A 361 7.99 3.33 5.40
CA LEU A 361 6.82 3.39 4.52
C LEU A 361 6.98 2.53 3.26
N LEU A 362 8.16 2.54 2.64
CA LEU A 362 8.46 1.69 1.49
C LEU A 362 8.45 0.19 1.87
N LYS A 363 8.88 -0.17 3.09
CA LYS A 363 8.75 -1.54 3.60
C LYS A 363 7.29 -1.95 3.79
N LEU A 364 6.42 -1.03 4.23
CA LEU A 364 4.98 -1.30 4.33
C LEU A 364 4.30 -1.45 2.97
N LEU A 365 4.81 -0.76 1.94
CA LEU A 365 4.32 -0.91 0.57
C LEU A 365 4.52 -2.33 0.01
N GLU A 366 5.50 -3.07 0.55
CA GLU A 366 5.80 -4.47 0.17
C GLU A 366 5.01 -5.51 1.01
N SER A 367 4.22 -5.07 2.00
CA SER A 367 3.42 -5.95 2.85
C SER A 367 2.30 -6.65 2.07
N GLU A 368 1.95 -7.89 2.41
CA GLU A 368 0.77 -8.57 1.84
C GLU A 368 -0.57 -7.99 2.34
N ASN A 369 -0.55 -7.28 3.48
CA ASN A 369 -1.72 -6.60 4.00
C ASN A 369 -2.10 -5.37 3.15
N ILE A 370 -3.24 -5.45 2.48
CA ILE A 370 -3.78 -4.42 1.58
C ILE A 370 -3.98 -3.07 2.27
N SER A 371 -4.44 -3.06 3.54
CA SER A 371 -4.64 -1.79 4.26
C SER A 371 -3.31 -1.09 4.48
N LEU A 372 -2.28 -1.83 4.93
CA LEU A 372 -0.93 -1.28 5.10
C LEU A 372 -0.36 -0.74 3.78
N GLN A 373 -0.48 -1.50 2.69
CA GLN A 373 -0.04 -1.04 1.37
C GLN A 373 -0.75 0.26 0.96
N ARG A 374 -2.07 0.34 1.13
CA ARG A 374 -2.87 1.52 0.76
C ARG A 374 -2.47 2.75 1.57
N LYS A 375 -2.28 2.62 2.89
CA LYS A 375 -1.86 3.75 3.75
C LYS A 375 -0.42 4.18 3.44
N ALA A 376 0.48 3.23 3.20
CA ALA A 376 1.86 3.51 2.81
C ALA A 376 1.93 4.24 1.46
N ALA A 377 1.21 3.75 0.45
CA ALA A 377 1.12 4.39 -0.87
C ALA A 377 0.59 5.83 -0.77
N PHE A 378 -0.44 6.06 0.04
CA PHE A 378 -0.97 7.41 0.28
C PHE A 378 0.05 8.35 0.92
N ALA A 379 0.83 7.87 1.88
CA ALA A 379 1.88 8.66 2.52
C ALA A 379 3.03 8.98 1.56
N LEU A 380 3.52 7.98 0.82
CA LEU A 380 4.57 8.15 -0.18
C LEU A 380 4.15 9.10 -1.30
N TYR A 381 2.89 9.03 -1.74
CA TYR A 381 2.32 9.96 -2.72
C TYR A 381 2.39 11.42 -2.24
N GLY A 382 2.06 11.68 -0.97
CA GLY A 382 2.18 13.00 -0.36
C GLY A 382 3.64 13.48 -0.30
N LEU A 383 4.54 12.62 0.15
CA LEU A 383 5.98 12.95 0.28
C LEU A 383 6.67 13.22 -1.06
N ALA A 384 6.23 12.56 -2.14
CA ALA A 384 6.81 12.72 -3.48
C ALA A 384 6.54 14.09 -4.13
N ASP A 385 5.66 14.92 -3.55
CA ASP A 385 5.31 16.23 -4.12
C ASP A 385 6.40 17.29 -3.90
N ASN A 386 7.22 17.09 -2.86
CA ASN A 386 8.30 17.99 -2.51
C ASN A 386 9.58 17.63 -3.28
N GLU A 387 10.19 18.62 -3.92
CA GLU A 387 11.45 18.47 -4.66
C GLU A 387 12.63 18.04 -3.79
N ASP A 388 12.71 18.54 -2.56
CA ASP A 388 13.79 18.20 -1.63
C ASP A 388 13.72 16.73 -1.19
N ASN A 389 12.55 16.11 -1.34
CA ASN A 389 12.36 14.69 -1.05
C ASN A 389 12.74 13.78 -2.21
N VAL A 390 12.78 14.26 -3.45
CA VAL A 390 12.99 13.41 -4.63
C VAL A 390 14.33 12.68 -4.55
N SER A 391 15.40 13.39 -4.17
CA SER A 391 16.73 12.80 -4.00
C SER A 391 16.76 11.76 -2.89
N ALA A 392 16.13 12.03 -1.75
CA ALA A 392 16.01 11.08 -0.65
C ALA A 392 15.20 9.85 -1.06
N PHE A 393 14.08 10.03 -1.76
CA PHE A 393 13.20 8.98 -2.28
C PHE A 393 13.96 8.04 -3.22
N ILE A 394 14.75 8.59 -4.13
CA ILE A 394 15.61 7.82 -5.03
C ILE A 394 16.74 7.13 -4.25
N SER A 395 17.41 7.85 -3.36
CA SER A 395 18.56 7.33 -2.60
C SER A 395 18.21 6.13 -1.73
N VAL A 396 16.99 6.05 -1.18
CA VAL A 396 16.51 4.88 -0.41
C VAL A 396 16.02 3.72 -1.29
N GLY A 397 16.00 3.89 -2.62
CA GLY A 397 15.52 2.89 -3.58
C GLY A 397 14.01 2.89 -3.76
N GLY A 398 13.35 4.02 -3.48
CA GLY A 398 11.89 4.12 -3.53
C GLY A 398 11.33 3.92 -4.93
N VAL A 399 12.01 4.40 -5.97
CA VAL A 399 11.56 4.22 -7.36
C VAL A 399 11.52 2.73 -7.74
N GLN A 400 12.56 1.98 -7.41
CA GLN A 400 12.63 0.55 -7.69
C GLN A 400 11.52 -0.21 -6.95
N LYS A 401 11.31 0.09 -5.66
CA LYS A 401 10.23 -0.52 -4.87
C LYS A 401 8.82 -0.20 -5.40
N LEU A 402 8.61 1.02 -5.93
CA LEU A 402 7.35 1.37 -6.59
C LEU A 402 7.12 0.58 -7.88
N GLN A 403 8.18 0.21 -8.61
CA GLN A 403 8.07 -0.59 -9.84
C GLN A 403 7.91 -2.08 -9.59
N GLU A 404 8.68 -2.62 -8.64
CA GLU A 404 8.72 -4.06 -8.35
C GLU A 404 7.53 -4.52 -7.49
N GLY A 405 6.80 -3.59 -6.88
CA GLY A 405 5.72 -3.87 -5.94
C GLY A 405 4.58 -4.70 -6.56
N LYS A 406 4.20 -5.77 -5.87
CA LYS A 406 3.05 -6.62 -6.24
C LYS A 406 1.76 -6.00 -5.72
N PHE A 407 1.14 -5.15 -6.53
CA PHE A 407 -0.12 -4.50 -6.19
C PHE A 407 -1.30 -5.25 -6.80
N ILE A 408 -2.18 -5.81 -5.97
CA ILE A 408 -3.39 -6.49 -6.43
C ILE A 408 -4.52 -5.47 -6.68
N VAL A 409 -4.68 -4.52 -5.77
CA VAL A 409 -5.78 -3.54 -5.79
C VAL A 409 -5.51 -2.38 -6.75
N GLN A 410 -6.45 -2.09 -7.65
CA GLN A 410 -6.30 -1.04 -8.68
C GLN A 410 -6.07 0.36 -8.09
N ALA A 411 -6.76 0.72 -7.00
CA ALA A 411 -6.57 2.02 -6.35
C ALA A 411 -5.11 2.22 -5.86
N ILE A 412 -4.43 1.14 -5.46
CA ILE A 412 -3.02 1.19 -5.06
C ILE A 412 -2.13 1.34 -6.30
N LYS A 413 -2.40 0.59 -7.38
CA LYS A 413 -1.70 0.74 -8.67
C LYS A 413 -1.77 2.17 -9.19
N ASP A 414 -2.96 2.77 -9.16
CA ASP A 414 -3.18 4.15 -9.62
C ASP A 414 -2.42 5.15 -8.74
N CYS A 415 -2.44 4.95 -7.42
CA CYS A 415 -1.72 5.81 -6.47
C CYS A 415 -0.20 5.73 -6.68
N VAL A 416 0.33 4.52 -6.87
CA VAL A 416 1.75 4.28 -7.19
C VAL A 416 2.12 4.92 -8.52
N SER A 417 1.32 4.71 -9.58
CA SER A 417 1.56 5.34 -10.89
C SER A 417 1.57 6.87 -10.81
N LYS A 418 0.63 7.46 -10.06
CA LYS A 418 0.62 8.92 -9.81
C LYS A 418 1.85 9.38 -9.03
N THR A 419 2.32 8.59 -8.08
CA THR A 419 3.56 8.87 -7.33
C THR A 419 4.77 8.88 -8.26
N VAL A 420 4.88 7.89 -9.15
CA VAL A 420 5.95 7.81 -10.15
C VAL A 420 5.93 9.01 -11.11
N LYS A 421 4.76 9.37 -11.65
CA LYS A 421 4.60 10.56 -12.52
C LYS A 421 4.94 11.87 -11.82
N ARG A 422 4.62 11.96 -10.52
CA ARG A 422 4.96 13.12 -9.70
C ARG A 422 6.47 13.24 -9.49
N LEU A 423 7.17 12.13 -9.26
CA LEU A 423 8.64 12.13 -9.20
C LEU A 423 9.24 12.54 -10.55
N GLU A 424 8.76 11.97 -11.66
CA GLU A 424 9.19 12.30 -13.03
C GLU A 424 9.10 13.80 -13.30
N GLY A 425 7.95 14.44 -13.05
CA GLY A 425 7.75 15.87 -13.27
C GLY A 425 8.60 16.79 -12.38
N LYS A 426 9.30 16.25 -11.38
CA LYS A 426 10.18 16.99 -10.46
C LYS A 426 11.66 16.78 -10.73
N ILE A 427 12.04 15.84 -11.61
CA ILE A 427 13.44 15.60 -11.99
C ILE A 427 13.84 16.61 -13.06
N GLN A 428 14.11 17.84 -12.63
CA GLN A 428 14.59 18.94 -13.46
C GLN A 428 15.39 19.95 -12.63
N GLY A 429 16.15 20.83 -13.28
CA GLY A 429 16.87 21.93 -12.64
C GLY A 429 17.74 21.49 -11.45
N ARG A 430 17.45 22.04 -10.26
CA ARG A 430 18.22 21.77 -9.02
C ARG A 430 18.19 20.29 -8.61
N VAL A 431 17.06 19.61 -8.80
CA VAL A 431 16.89 18.19 -8.43
C VAL A 431 17.76 17.32 -9.32
N LEU A 432 17.70 17.53 -10.64
CA LEU A 432 18.54 16.81 -11.59
C LEU A 432 20.03 17.04 -11.32
N THR A 433 20.43 18.30 -11.07
CA THR A 433 21.82 18.64 -10.74
C THR A 433 22.31 17.87 -9.50
N HIS A 434 21.49 17.81 -8.45
CA HIS A 434 21.82 17.07 -7.24
C HIS A 434 21.86 15.54 -7.48
N LEU A 435 20.96 15.00 -8.29
CA LEU A 435 20.99 13.58 -8.67
C LEU A 435 22.27 13.24 -9.46
N LEU A 436 22.70 14.08 -10.40
CA LEU A 436 23.96 13.90 -11.12
C LEU A 436 25.17 13.93 -10.18
N TYR A 437 25.14 14.79 -9.16
CA TYR A 437 26.16 14.78 -8.10
C TYR A 437 26.15 13.46 -7.32
N LEU A 438 24.97 12.96 -6.88
CA LEU A 438 24.84 11.68 -6.18
C LEU A 438 25.30 10.49 -7.04
N MET A 439 25.10 10.57 -8.35
CA MET A 439 25.55 9.57 -9.31
C MET A 439 27.09 9.51 -9.42
N ARG A 440 27.79 10.55 -8.95
CA ARG A 440 29.26 10.61 -8.83
C ARG A 440 29.76 10.42 -7.40
N SER A 441 28.88 10.17 -6.43
CA SER A 441 29.24 9.98 -5.02
C SER A 441 30.03 8.68 -4.80
N SER A 442 30.71 8.50 -3.67
CA SER A 442 31.45 7.27 -3.37
C SER A 442 30.57 6.06 -3.03
N ASP A 443 29.28 6.28 -2.74
CA ASP A 443 28.36 5.20 -2.37
C ASP A 443 27.81 4.51 -3.63
N LYS A 444 28.37 3.32 -3.91
CA LYS A 444 27.97 2.49 -5.05
C LYS A 444 26.47 2.14 -5.03
N LEU A 445 25.85 1.99 -3.86
CA LEU A 445 24.41 1.67 -3.77
C LEU A 445 23.58 2.87 -4.22
N ILE A 446 23.92 4.07 -3.77
CA ILE A 446 23.24 5.31 -4.17
C ILE A 446 23.45 5.57 -5.67
N GLN A 447 24.68 5.47 -6.18
CA GLN A 447 24.98 5.62 -7.60
C GLN A 447 24.06 4.76 -8.47
N ARG A 448 23.94 3.47 -8.12
CA ARG A 448 23.10 2.50 -8.84
C ARG A 448 21.62 2.87 -8.78
N ARG A 449 21.12 3.19 -7.59
CA ARG A 449 19.71 3.59 -7.40
C ARG A 449 19.36 4.82 -8.21
N VAL A 450 20.26 5.81 -8.24
CA VAL A 450 20.11 7.04 -9.03
C VAL A 450 20.12 6.73 -10.53
N ALA A 451 21.11 5.99 -11.02
CA ALA A 451 21.20 5.65 -12.45
C ALA A 451 19.96 4.88 -12.95
N LEU A 452 19.51 3.88 -12.19
CA LEU A 452 18.29 3.11 -12.50
C LEU A 452 17.02 3.99 -12.44
N ALA A 453 16.92 4.87 -11.44
CA ALA A 453 15.77 5.78 -11.33
C ALA A 453 15.72 6.78 -12.48
N LEU A 454 16.86 7.37 -12.86
CA LEU A 454 16.94 8.27 -14.00
C LEU A 454 16.63 7.55 -15.31
N ALA A 455 17.04 6.29 -15.49
CA ALA A 455 16.73 5.52 -16.70
C ALA A 455 15.21 5.35 -16.90
N LEU A 456 14.47 5.34 -15.79
CA LEU A 456 13.02 5.28 -15.81
C LEU A 456 12.33 6.64 -15.88
N LEU A 457 12.86 7.67 -15.21
CA LEU A 457 12.11 8.89 -14.93
C LEU A 457 12.65 10.15 -15.60
N CYS A 458 13.81 10.09 -16.26
CA CYS A 458 14.33 11.26 -16.94
C CYS A 458 13.48 11.66 -18.15
N SER A 459 13.45 12.96 -18.42
CA SER A 459 12.94 13.48 -19.68
C SER A 459 13.83 13.00 -20.85
N PRO A 460 13.28 12.83 -22.06
CA PRO A 460 14.10 12.46 -23.20
C PRO A 460 15.22 13.47 -23.54
N GLU A 461 14.99 14.75 -23.27
CA GLU A 461 15.95 15.84 -23.48
C GLU A 461 17.17 15.72 -22.57
N ASP A 462 16.99 15.21 -21.35
CA ASP A 462 18.07 15.04 -20.37
C ASP A 462 18.88 13.75 -20.56
N GLN A 463 18.43 12.82 -21.42
CA GLN A 463 19.06 11.50 -21.55
C GLN A 463 20.53 11.56 -21.92
N ARG A 464 20.92 12.44 -22.85
CA ARG A 464 22.33 12.62 -23.24
C ARG A 464 23.15 13.14 -22.06
N THR A 465 22.69 14.21 -21.42
CA THR A 465 23.35 14.80 -20.25
C THR A 465 23.54 13.79 -19.12
N ILE A 466 22.55 12.94 -18.87
CA ILE A 466 22.60 11.94 -17.79
C ILE A 466 23.50 10.76 -18.15
N PHE A 467 23.26 10.12 -19.30
CA PHE A 467 23.87 8.83 -19.61
C PHE A 467 25.20 8.94 -20.33
N VAL A 468 25.41 9.98 -21.14
CA VAL A 468 26.69 10.26 -21.83
C VAL A 468 27.56 11.14 -20.96
N ASP A 469 27.16 12.39 -20.72
CA ASP A 469 28.02 13.38 -20.03
C ASP A 469 28.12 13.10 -18.51
N GLY A 470 27.08 12.51 -17.94
CA GLY A 470 26.98 12.14 -16.53
C GLY A 470 27.60 10.79 -16.18
N ASN A 471 28.10 10.03 -17.16
CA ASN A 471 28.62 8.66 -17.02
C ASN A 471 27.57 7.65 -16.52
N GLY A 472 26.28 7.94 -16.66
CA GLY A 472 25.19 7.04 -16.25
C GLY A 472 25.18 5.73 -17.04
N LEU A 473 25.56 5.76 -18.33
CA LEU A 473 25.62 4.57 -19.17
C LEU A 473 26.65 3.56 -18.64
N GLU A 474 27.84 3.99 -18.26
CA GLU A 474 28.87 3.08 -17.74
C GLU A 474 28.47 2.47 -16.38
N LEU A 475 27.70 3.19 -15.56
CA LEU A 475 27.13 2.63 -14.34
C LEU A 475 26.14 1.50 -14.65
N LEU A 476 25.27 1.66 -15.64
CA LEU A 476 24.34 0.62 -16.08
C LEU A 476 25.12 -0.56 -16.69
N LEU A 477 26.06 -0.32 -17.60
CA LEU A 477 26.87 -1.40 -18.18
C LEU A 477 27.65 -2.19 -17.11
N GLY A 478 28.17 -1.51 -16.08
CA GLY A 478 28.81 -2.18 -14.94
C GLY A 478 27.84 -3.00 -14.07
N LEU A 479 26.55 -2.65 -14.03
CA LEU A 479 25.51 -3.49 -13.41
C LEU A 479 25.17 -4.71 -14.26
N LEU A 480 25.15 -4.56 -15.59
CA LEU A 480 24.94 -5.65 -16.54
C LEU A 480 26.08 -6.68 -16.51
N ASP A 481 27.31 -6.23 -16.27
CA ASP A 481 28.50 -7.10 -16.08
C ASP A 481 28.65 -7.64 -14.64
N SER A 482 27.73 -7.31 -13.74
CA SER A 482 27.81 -7.77 -12.36
C SER A 482 27.51 -9.27 -12.23
N THR A 483 27.99 -9.90 -11.16
CA THR A 483 27.67 -11.29 -10.82
C THR A 483 26.27 -11.46 -10.20
N ASN A 484 25.54 -10.38 -9.97
CA ASN A 484 24.25 -10.40 -9.30
C ASN A 484 23.12 -10.37 -10.34
N ALA A 485 22.39 -11.48 -10.48
CA ALA A 485 21.33 -11.62 -11.47
C ALA A 485 20.25 -10.51 -11.41
N LYS A 486 19.92 -10.00 -10.21
CA LYS A 486 18.97 -8.90 -10.06
C LYS A 486 19.54 -7.59 -10.63
N GLN A 487 20.79 -7.28 -10.33
CA GLN A 487 21.45 -6.08 -10.87
C GLN A 487 21.55 -6.13 -12.40
N GLN A 488 21.84 -7.31 -12.95
CA GLN A 488 21.88 -7.50 -14.40
C GLN A 488 20.50 -7.27 -15.03
N LEU A 489 19.45 -7.84 -14.44
CA LEU A 489 18.07 -7.66 -14.88
C LEU A 489 17.63 -6.19 -14.81
N ASP A 490 17.84 -5.53 -13.67
CA ASP A 490 17.48 -4.13 -13.47
C ASP A 490 18.18 -3.23 -14.51
N SER A 491 19.45 -3.51 -14.79
CA SER A 491 20.21 -2.81 -15.82
C SER A 491 19.70 -3.10 -17.23
N ALA A 492 19.37 -4.35 -17.55
CA ALA A 492 18.87 -4.72 -18.87
C ALA A 492 17.55 -3.98 -19.18
N VAL A 493 16.65 -3.94 -18.19
CA VAL A 493 15.38 -3.20 -18.28
C VAL A 493 15.62 -1.70 -18.43
N ALA A 494 16.54 -1.13 -17.64
CA ALA A 494 16.91 0.29 -17.73
C ALA A 494 17.44 0.67 -19.11
N LEU A 495 18.41 -0.11 -19.63
CA LEU A 495 19.01 0.08 -20.94
C LEU A 495 17.97 -0.05 -22.07
N TYR A 496 17.09 -1.06 -22.01
CA TYR A 496 16.00 -1.20 -22.97
C TYR A 496 15.06 0.00 -22.95
N ASN A 497 14.67 0.49 -21.77
CA ASN A 497 13.77 1.63 -21.64
C ASN A 497 14.39 2.92 -22.20
N ILE A 498 15.68 3.16 -21.95
CA ILE A 498 16.41 4.29 -22.52
C ILE A 498 16.35 4.21 -24.05
N ALA A 499 16.79 3.09 -24.63
CA ALA A 499 16.81 2.91 -26.08
C ALA A 499 15.42 3.09 -26.71
N ASN A 500 14.38 2.47 -26.14
CA ASN A 500 13.03 2.53 -26.70
C ASN A 500 12.47 3.96 -26.69
N ARG A 501 12.74 4.74 -25.64
CA ARG A 501 12.31 6.15 -25.55
C ARG A 501 13.05 7.04 -26.56
N SER A 502 14.35 6.86 -26.71
CA SER A 502 15.15 7.63 -27.67
C SER A 502 14.79 7.28 -29.13
N MET A 503 14.52 6.00 -29.42
CA MET A 503 14.12 5.56 -30.76
C MET A 503 12.71 6.02 -31.16
N ALA A 504 11.77 6.10 -30.21
CA ALA A 504 10.42 6.62 -30.47
C ALA A 504 10.42 8.10 -30.94
N LEU A 505 11.44 8.87 -30.55
CA LEU A 505 11.67 10.24 -31.02
C LEU A 505 12.35 10.29 -32.40
N SER A 506 13.02 9.21 -32.79
CA SER A 506 13.77 9.08 -34.05
C SER A 506 12.92 8.49 -35.20
N LEU A 507 11.58 8.53 -35.11
CA LEU A 507 10.64 7.97 -36.11
C LEU A 507 10.69 8.62 -37.52
N VAL A 508 11.74 9.39 -37.82
CA VAL A 508 12.06 9.90 -39.15
C VAL A 508 13.49 9.51 -39.50
N ASP A 509 13.71 8.22 -39.74
CA ASP A 509 14.87 7.75 -40.49
C ASP A 509 14.37 6.67 -41.47
N ALA A 510 13.42 7.07 -42.34
CA ALA A 510 13.34 6.45 -43.65
C ALA A 510 14.73 6.62 -44.27
N ALA A 511 15.36 5.49 -44.59
CA ALA A 511 16.76 5.41 -44.96
C ALA A 511 17.22 6.58 -45.84
N PRO A 512 18.41 7.16 -45.59
CA PRO A 512 19.11 7.90 -46.63
C PRO A 512 19.16 7.00 -47.88
N PRO A 513 18.78 7.51 -49.06
CA PRO A 513 18.85 6.72 -50.28
C PRO A 513 20.26 6.17 -50.45
N SER A 514 20.38 4.95 -51.00
CA SER A 514 21.67 4.40 -51.35
C SER A 514 22.45 5.43 -52.19
N PRO A 515 23.74 5.67 -51.92
CA PRO A 515 24.55 6.57 -52.74
C PRO A 515 24.69 6.07 -54.19
N THR A 516 24.39 4.80 -54.44
CA THR A 516 24.38 4.17 -55.77
C THR A 516 23.09 4.51 -56.51
N GLN A 517 23.22 5.08 -57.71
CA GLN A 517 22.10 5.37 -58.61
C GLN A 517 21.53 4.03 -59.14
N MET A 518 20.42 3.57 -58.56
CA MET A 518 19.80 2.30 -58.93
C MET A 518 18.96 2.46 -60.20
N VAL A 519 19.26 1.66 -61.23
CA VAL A 519 18.50 1.59 -62.49
C VAL A 519 17.76 0.26 -62.54
N TYR A 520 16.43 0.31 -62.48
CA TYR A 520 15.58 -0.88 -62.52
C TYR A 520 15.03 -1.10 -63.93
N LEU A 521 15.38 -2.22 -64.56
CA LEU A 521 14.86 -2.60 -65.88
C LEU A 521 13.42 -3.12 -65.81
N GLY A 522 13.01 -3.64 -64.65
CA GLY A 522 11.68 -4.20 -64.38
C GLY A 522 11.59 -5.71 -64.60
N GLU A 523 10.51 -6.29 -64.05
CA GLU A 523 10.28 -7.75 -63.92
C GLU A 523 10.41 -8.52 -65.25
N LYS A 524 9.94 -7.93 -66.35
CA LYS A 524 9.95 -8.54 -67.71
C LYS A 524 11.36 -8.88 -68.25
N TYR A 525 12.42 -8.30 -67.67
CA TYR A 525 13.80 -8.55 -68.09
C TYR A 525 14.57 -9.48 -67.15
N VAL A 526 13.96 -9.94 -66.06
CA VAL A 526 14.55 -10.93 -65.15
C VAL A 526 14.71 -12.26 -65.90
N ASN A 527 15.91 -12.83 -65.89
CA ASN A 527 16.26 -14.10 -66.55
C ASN A 527 15.77 -14.17 -68.01
N ASN A 528 15.86 -13.06 -68.74
CA ASN A 528 15.40 -12.97 -70.13
C ASN A 528 16.60 -12.94 -71.08
N ALA A 529 16.61 -13.84 -72.07
CA ALA A 529 17.69 -13.92 -73.05
C ALA A 529 17.75 -12.69 -74.00
N THR A 530 16.63 -11.95 -74.12
CA THR A 530 16.51 -10.79 -75.02
C THR A 530 17.47 -9.69 -74.60
N LEU A 531 18.47 -9.38 -75.45
CA LEU A 531 19.52 -8.38 -75.19
C LEU A 531 20.43 -8.70 -73.98
N SER A 532 20.37 -9.93 -73.45
CA SER A 532 21.33 -10.37 -72.43
C SER A 532 22.75 -10.42 -73.03
N ASP A 533 23.70 -9.86 -72.30
CA ASP A 533 25.12 -9.75 -72.66
C ASP A 533 26.04 -10.51 -71.68
N VAL A 534 25.44 -11.20 -70.70
CA VAL A 534 26.10 -12.15 -69.80
C VAL A 534 25.12 -13.25 -69.39
N THR A 535 25.63 -14.47 -69.23
CA THR A 535 24.90 -15.62 -68.72
C THR A 535 25.62 -16.15 -67.48
N PHE A 536 24.90 -16.33 -66.39
CA PHE A 536 25.43 -16.98 -65.19
C PHE A 536 25.05 -18.46 -65.17
N LEU A 537 26.00 -19.31 -64.81
CA LEU A 537 25.77 -20.73 -64.55
C LEU A 537 25.69 -20.94 -63.03
N VAL A 538 24.50 -21.28 -62.53
CA VAL A 538 24.23 -21.49 -61.11
C VAL A 538 23.61 -22.86 -60.95
N GLU A 539 24.28 -23.78 -60.23
CA GLU A 539 23.84 -25.17 -60.07
C GLU A 539 23.54 -25.88 -61.40
N GLY A 540 24.34 -25.60 -62.44
CA GLY A 540 24.16 -26.14 -63.78
C GLY A 540 23.02 -25.52 -64.60
N ARG A 541 22.29 -24.55 -64.04
CA ARG A 541 21.21 -23.81 -64.72
C ARG A 541 21.70 -22.47 -65.23
N ARG A 542 21.21 -22.06 -66.41
CA ARG A 542 21.55 -20.77 -67.03
C ARG A 542 20.62 -19.66 -66.56
N PHE A 543 21.20 -18.54 -66.15
CA PHE A 543 20.50 -17.29 -65.83
C PHE A 543 20.97 -16.18 -66.77
N TYR A 544 20.07 -15.65 -67.61
CA TYR A 544 20.39 -14.58 -68.56
C TYR A 544 20.30 -13.20 -67.89
N ALA A 545 21.33 -12.36 -68.06
CA ALA A 545 21.39 -11.06 -67.41
C ALA A 545 22.00 -9.96 -68.29
N HIS A 546 21.86 -8.71 -67.82
CA HIS A 546 22.27 -7.49 -68.50
C HIS A 546 23.34 -6.78 -67.67
N ARG A 547 24.59 -6.71 -68.15
CA ARG A 547 25.74 -6.13 -67.44
C ARG A 547 25.46 -4.70 -67.00
N ILE A 548 24.79 -3.91 -67.84
CA ILE A 548 24.42 -2.52 -67.52
C ILE A 548 23.55 -2.41 -66.25
N CYS A 549 22.62 -3.35 -66.03
CA CYS A 549 21.77 -3.39 -64.83
C CYS A 549 22.60 -3.74 -63.59
N LEU A 550 23.53 -4.68 -63.73
CA LEU A 550 24.36 -5.16 -62.63
C LEU A 550 25.41 -4.12 -62.21
N LEU A 551 26.06 -3.48 -63.20
CA LEU A 551 27.02 -2.40 -63.03
C LEU A 551 26.42 -1.18 -62.32
N ALA A 552 25.17 -0.84 -62.67
CA ALA A 552 24.46 0.29 -62.06
C ALA A 552 24.05 0.01 -60.60
N SER A 553 23.72 -1.24 -60.28
CA SER A 553 23.05 -1.59 -59.02
C SER A 553 23.94 -2.29 -57.98
N SER A 554 25.16 -2.70 -58.33
CA SER A 554 26.08 -3.41 -57.43
C SER A 554 27.55 -3.07 -57.69
N ASP A 555 28.23 -2.58 -56.65
CA ASP A 555 29.68 -2.32 -56.72
C ASP A 555 30.50 -3.61 -56.86
N ALA A 556 30.01 -4.75 -56.37
CA ALA A 556 30.66 -6.04 -56.54
C ALA A 556 30.63 -6.52 -57.99
N PHE A 557 29.48 -6.40 -58.66
CA PHE A 557 29.41 -6.67 -60.10
C PHE A 557 30.20 -5.65 -60.92
N ARG A 558 30.26 -4.38 -60.50
CA ARG A 558 31.14 -3.40 -61.14
C ARG A 558 32.61 -3.78 -61.03
N ALA A 559 33.05 -4.21 -59.86
CA ALA A 559 34.40 -4.72 -59.70
C ALA A 559 34.65 -5.96 -60.58
N MET A 560 33.70 -6.89 -60.67
CA MET A 560 33.79 -8.10 -61.49
C MET A 560 33.99 -7.78 -62.99
N PHE A 561 33.29 -6.79 -63.53
CA PHE A 561 33.31 -6.49 -64.96
C PHE A 561 34.29 -5.40 -65.38
N ASP A 562 34.55 -4.40 -64.54
CA ASP A 562 35.44 -3.27 -64.87
C ASP A 562 36.82 -3.36 -64.18
N GLY A 563 36.98 -4.22 -63.17
CA GLY A 563 38.17 -4.29 -62.32
C GLY A 563 39.36 -5.10 -62.86
N GLY A 564 39.31 -5.55 -64.12
CA GLY A 564 40.41 -6.31 -64.75
C GLY A 564 40.46 -7.81 -64.43
N TYR A 565 39.37 -8.40 -63.95
CA TYR A 565 39.25 -9.84 -63.70
C TYR A 565 39.00 -10.65 -64.98
N ARG A 566 39.16 -11.98 -64.93
CA ARG A 566 38.98 -12.89 -66.10
C ARG A 566 37.54 -12.84 -66.65
N GLU A 567 36.60 -12.48 -65.81
CA GLU A 567 35.17 -12.34 -66.04
C GLU A 567 34.82 -11.11 -66.90
N LYS A 568 35.77 -10.16 -67.07
CA LYS A 568 35.58 -8.95 -67.89
C LYS A 568 35.13 -9.26 -69.31
N ASP A 569 35.73 -10.27 -69.96
CA ASP A 569 35.40 -10.63 -71.34
C ASP A 569 34.59 -11.94 -71.43
N ALA A 570 34.25 -12.54 -70.29
CA ALA A 570 33.49 -13.78 -70.23
C ALA A 570 32.00 -13.53 -70.52
N ARG A 571 31.42 -14.38 -71.38
CA ARG A 571 29.97 -14.44 -71.62
C ARG A 571 29.25 -15.39 -70.67
N ASP A 572 29.91 -16.48 -70.28
CA ASP A 572 29.40 -17.47 -69.34
C ASP A 572 30.23 -17.39 -68.05
N ILE A 573 29.57 -17.11 -66.93
CA ILE A 573 30.22 -16.95 -65.62
C ILE A 573 29.60 -17.94 -64.64
N GLU A 574 30.43 -18.80 -64.06
CA GLU A 574 29.98 -19.73 -63.03
C GLU A 574 29.89 -19.02 -61.68
N ILE A 575 28.75 -19.18 -60.98
CA ILE A 575 28.56 -18.66 -59.63
C ILE A 575 28.62 -19.84 -58.66
N PRO A 576 29.77 -20.08 -58.01
CA PRO A 576 29.91 -21.17 -57.05
C PRO A 576 29.25 -20.82 -55.71
N ASN A 577 28.82 -21.85 -54.99
CA ASN A 577 28.35 -21.77 -53.60
C ASN A 577 27.13 -20.88 -53.34
N ILE A 578 26.29 -20.63 -54.35
CA ILE A 578 25.00 -19.96 -54.20
C ILE A 578 23.91 -20.85 -54.79
N GLN A 579 22.87 -21.12 -54.02
CA GLN A 579 21.69 -21.87 -54.46
C GLN A 579 20.93 -21.09 -55.55
N TRP A 580 20.34 -21.79 -56.53
CA TRP A 580 19.61 -21.16 -57.62
C TRP A 580 18.56 -20.15 -57.11
N GLU A 581 17.78 -20.54 -56.10
CA GLU A 581 16.69 -19.71 -55.55
C GLU A 581 17.20 -18.40 -54.94
N VAL A 582 18.33 -18.46 -54.21
CA VAL A 582 18.99 -17.29 -53.62
C VAL A 582 19.48 -16.35 -54.72
N PHE A 583 20.14 -16.91 -55.74
CA PHE A 583 20.63 -16.13 -56.87
C PHE A 583 19.48 -15.49 -57.65
N GLU A 584 18.39 -16.22 -57.90
CA GLU A 584 17.21 -15.70 -58.59
C GLU A 584 16.58 -14.53 -57.81
N LEU A 585 16.40 -14.64 -56.50
CA LEU A 585 15.84 -13.55 -55.67
C LEU A 585 16.76 -12.32 -55.63
N MET A 586 18.08 -12.54 -55.54
CA MET A 586 19.07 -11.47 -55.61
C MET A 586 19.00 -10.73 -56.95
N MET A 587 18.91 -11.48 -58.05
CA MET A 587 18.80 -10.91 -59.40
C MET A 587 17.44 -10.22 -59.61
N ARG A 588 16.34 -10.78 -59.10
CA ARG A 588 15.03 -10.10 -59.11
C ARG A 588 15.12 -8.74 -58.42
N PHE A 589 15.72 -8.67 -57.23
CA PHE A 589 15.92 -7.41 -56.51
C PHE A 589 16.72 -6.39 -57.34
N LEU A 590 17.80 -6.81 -58.01
CA LEU A 590 18.60 -5.92 -58.86
C LEU A 590 17.80 -5.31 -60.03
N TYR A 591 16.80 -6.03 -60.55
CA TYR A 591 15.99 -5.58 -61.69
C TYR A 591 14.77 -4.77 -61.28
N THR A 592 14.22 -4.99 -60.08
CA THR A 592 12.93 -4.42 -59.68
C THR A 592 12.98 -3.54 -58.43
N GLY A 593 14.03 -3.66 -57.62
CA GLY A 593 14.16 -2.97 -56.32
C GLY A 593 13.32 -3.58 -55.21
N SER A 594 12.58 -4.66 -55.47
CA SER A 594 11.69 -5.30 -54.49
C SER A 594 11.65 -6.80 -54.68
N VAL A 595 11.66 -7.54 -53.58
CA VAL A 595 11.57 -9.01 -53.61
C VAL A 595 10.84 -9.52 -52.37
N ASN A 596 10.07 -10.59 -52.54
CA ASN A 596 9.44 -11.28 -51.42
C ASN A 596 10.43 -12.30 -50.84
N ILE A 597 10.81 -12.10 -49.58
CA ILE A 597 11.80 -12.93 -48.88
C ILE A 597 11.06 -13.79 -47.87
N THR A 598 11.21 -15.11 -47.96
CA THR A 598 10.69 -16.04 -46.96
C THR A 598 11.70 -16.22 -45.83
N LYS A 599 11.26 -16.71 -44.67
CA LYS A 599 12.12 -16.87 -43.48
C LYS A 599 13.24 -17.88 -43.71
N GLU A 600 12.98 -18.91 -44.50
CA GLU A 600 13.88 -20.03 -44.78
C GLU A 600 15.08 -19.57 -45.62
N ILE A 601 14.85 -18.68 -46.59
CA ILE A 601 15.88 -18.21 -47.53
C ILE A 601 16.58 -16.94 -47.03
N ALA A 602 16.00 -16.23 -46.05
CA ALA A 602 16.47 -14.91 -45.62
C ALA A 602 17.94 -14.90 -45.17
N GLU A 603 18.41 -15.95 -44.49
CA GLU A 603 19.81 -16.04 -44.08
C GLU A 603 20.75 -16.21 -45.27
N ASP A 604 20.48 -17.14 -46.18
CA ASP A 604 21.32 -17.35 -47.37
C ASP A 604 21.33 -16.14 -48.28
N LEU A 605 20.17 -15.48 -48.41
CA LEU A 605 20.05 -14.23 -49.16
C LEU A 605 20.78 -13.08 -48.47
N LEU A 606 20.87 -13.04 -47.13
CA LEU A 606 21.71 -12.08 -46.41
C LEU A 606 23.19 -12.28 -46.77
N ARG A 607 23.67 -13.53 -46.81
CA ARG A 607 25.06 -13.85 -47.18
C ARG A 607 25.37 -13.38 -48.59
N ALA A 608 24.47 -13.67 -49.53
CA ALA A 608 24.60 -13.22 -50.92
C ALA A 608 24.53 -11.69 -51.04
N ALA A 609 23.57 -11.05 -50.36
CA ALA A 609 23.44 -9.59 -50.38
C ALA A 609 24.69 -8.89 -49.86
N ASP A 610 25.31 -9.40 -48.79
CA ASP A 610 26.58 -8.87 -48.28
C ASP A 610 27.74 -9.11 -49.26
N GLN A 611 27.87 -10.33 -49.80
CA GLN A 611 28.90 -10.69 -50.79
C GLN A 611 28.86 -9.80 -52.03
N TYR A 612 27.67 -9.42 -52.49
CA TYR A 612 27.47 -8.56 -53.67
C TYR A 612 27.24 -7.08 -53.33
N LEU A 613 27.46 -6.66 -52.07
CA LEU A 613 27.34 -5.28 -51.60
C LEU A 613 25.96 -4.64 -51.86
N LEU A 614 24.90 -5.42 -51.72
CA LEU A 614 23.51 -5.02 -51.96
C LEU A 614 22.86 -4.54 -50.66
N GLU A 615 23.21 -3.33 -50.21
CA GLU A 615 22.78 -2.78 -48.92
C GLU A 615 21.25 -2.74 -48.74
N GLY A 616 20.50 -2.43 -49.79
CA GLY A 616 19.02 -2.42 -49.75
C GLY A 616 18.43 -3.81 -49.51
N LEU A 617 18.93 -4.82 -50.22
CA LEU A 617 18.51 -6.22 -50.06
C LEU A 617 18.92 -6.76 -48.69
N LYS A 618 20.15 -6.44 -48.26
CA LYS A 618 20.70 -6.80 -46.96
C LYS A 618 19.78 -6.33 -45.83
N ARG A 619 19.31 -5.08 -45.87
CA ARG A 619 18.35 -4.54 -44.89
C ARG A 619 17.00 -5.26 -44.88
N LEU A 620 16.50 -5.65 -46.06
CA LEU A 620 15.27 -6.44 -46.15
C LEU A 620 15.46 -7.82 -45.49
N CYS A 621 16.58 -8.49 -45.75
CA CYS A 621 16.94 -9.74 -45.08
C CYS A 621 17.05 -9.55 -43.56
N GLU A 622 17.75 -8.50 -43.10
CA GLU A 622 17.89 -8.17 -41.68
C GLU A 622 16.53 -7.99 -40.99
N TYR A 623 15.59 -7.31 -41.65
CA TYR A 623 14.24 -7.10 -41.13
C TYR A 623 13.48 -8.42 -40.98
N ILE A 624 13.46 -9.26 -42.01
CA ILE A 624 12.76 -10.56 -41.99
C ILE A 624 13.37 -11.49 -40.94
N ILE A 625 14.70 -11.56 -40.85
CA ILE A 625 15.40 -12.35 -39.83
C ILE A 625 15.07 -11.81 -38.43
N GLY A 626 15.03 -10.49 -38.27
CA GLY A 626 14.72 -9.81 -37.01
C GLY A 626 13.33 -10.15 -36.45
N GLN A 627 12.34 -10.40 -37.33
CA GLN A 627 11.00 -10.82 -36.92
C GLN A 627 10.93 -12.27 -36.41
N ASP A 628 11.94 -13.08 -36.73
CA ASP A 628 11.99 -14.50 -36.37
C ASP A 628 12.88 -14.78 -35.15
N ILE A 629 13.34 -13.73 -34.46
CA ILE A 629 14.17 -13.88 -33.26
C ILE A 629 13.35 -14.46 -32.11
N THR A 630 13.89 -15.51 -31.49
CA THR A 630 13.36 -16.15 -30.29
C THR A 630 14.44 -16.32 -29.23
N VAL A 631 14.05 -16.74 -28.03
CA VAL A 631 14.98 -17.02 -26.91
C VAL A 631 15.89 -18.22 -27.24
N GLU A 632 15.53 -19.04 -28.23
CA GLU A 632 16.26 -20.24 -28.65
C GLU A 632 17.32 -19.92 -29.71
N ASN A 633 17.01 -19.02 -30.65
CA ASN A 633 17.88 -18.74 -31.80
C ASN A 633 18.69 -17.44 -31.67
N ILE A 634 18.46 -16.60 -30.65
CA ILE A 634 19.13 -15.29 -30.52
C ILE A 634 20.66 -15.34 -30.63
N GLY A 635 21.30 -16.40 -30.11
CA GLY A 635 22.76 -16.56 -30.21
C GLY A 635 23.22 -16.68 -31.66
N SER A 636 22.61 -17.58 -32.44
CA SER A 636 22.97 -17.76 -33.86
C SER A 636 22.59 -16.56 -34.71
N LYS A 637 21.45 -15.90 -34.43
CA LYS A 637 21.06 -14.68 -35.12
C LYS A 637 22.01 -13.52 -34.83
N TYR A 638 22.54 -13.43 -33.60
CA TYR A 638 23.56 -12.46 -33.25
C TYR A 638 24.89 -12.75 -33.95
N ASP A 639 25.36 -14.00 -33.93
CA ASP A 639 26.59 -14.41 -34.65
C ASP A 639 26.47 -14.14 -36.16
N LEU A 640 25.29 -14.39 -36.76
CA LEU A 640 24.99 -14.04 -38.15
C LEU A 640 25.12 -12.54 -38.39
N SER A 641 24.62 -11.72 -37.47
CA SER A 641 24.72 -10.26 -37.58
C SER A 641 26.16 -9.76 -37.47
N GLU A 642 27.02 -10.44 -36.70
CA GLU A 642 28.45 -10.12 -36.62
C GLU A 642 29.18 -10.55 -37.89
N ALA A 643 28.97 -11.78 -38.36
CA ALA A 643 29.65 -12.36 -39.50
C ALA A 643 29.45 -11.56 -40.79
N PHE A 644 28.25 -11.02 -40.99
CA PHE A 644 27.88 -10.27 -42.20
C PHE A 644 27.75 -8.75 -41.93
N ASN A 645 28.29 -8.22 -40.82
CA ASN A 645 28.20 -6.79 -40.48
C ASN A 645 26.77 -6.20 -40.65
N ALA A 646 25.77 -6.96 -40.21
CA ALA A 646 24.36 -6.69 -40.43
C ALA A 646 23.83 -5.78 -39.30
N LYS A 647 23.92 -4.46 -39.50
CA LYS A 647 23.81 -3.47 -38.41
C LYS A 647 22.42 -3.40 -37.78
N SER A 648 21.36 -3.44 -38.57
CA SER A 648 19.97 -3.36 -38.11
C SER A 648 19.56 -4.66 -37.42
N LEU A 649 20.00 -5.81 -37.94
CA LEU A 649 19.81 -7.11 -37.28
C LEU A 649 20.53 -7.16 -35.93
N LYS A 650 21.79 -6.69 -35.87
CA LYS A 650 22.56 -6.61 -34.61
C LYS A 650 21.85 -5.74 -33.56
N GLN A 651 21.31 -4.60 -33.96
CA GLN A 651 20.51 -3.73 -33.07
C GLN A 651 19.23 -4.43 -32.58
N THR A 652 18.53 -5.12 -33.48
CA THR A 652 17.32 -5.89 -33.13
C THR A 652 17.66 -6.99 -32.12
N CYS A 653 18.79 -7.69 -32.30
CA CYS A 653 19.28 -8.69 -31.35
C CYS A 653 19.59 -8.06 -29.98
N ILE A 654 20.29 -6.93 -29.93
CA ILE A 654 20.60 -6.22 -28.67
C ILE A 654 19.32 -5.85 -27.91
N LEU A 655 18.34 -5.26 -28.60
CA LEU A 655 17.07 -4.90 -27.99
C LEU A 655 16.30 -6.12 -27.48
N PHE A 656 16.32 -7.22 -28.24
CA PHE A 656 15.70 -8.47 -27.83
C PHE A 656 16.37 -9.06 -26.58
N ILE A 657 17.71 -9.06 -26.53
CA ILE A 657 18.49 -9.52 -25.37
C ILE A 657 18.13 -8.72 -24.12
N LEU A 658 18.12 -7.39 -24.22
CA LEU A 658 17.80 -6.52 -23.08
C LEU A 658 16.34 -6.69 -22.60
N LYS A 659 15.39 -6.81 -23.54
CA LYS A 659 13.96 -6.97 -23.25
C LYS A 659 13.62 -8.31 -22.58
N HIS A 660 14.28 -9.39 -23.00
CA HIS A 660 13.99 -10.76 -22.58
C HIS A 660 15.10 -11.34 -21.68
N PHE A 661 15.84 -10.46 -21.00
CA PHE A 661 16.98 -10.84 -20.17
C PHE A 661 16.60 -11.83 -19.06
N ASP A 662 15.42 -11.66 -18.46
CA ASP A 662 14.86 -12.56 -17.44
C ASP A 662 14.82 -14.01 -17.92
N LYS A 663 14.27 -14.25 -19.11
CA LYS A 663 14.16 -15.59 -19.71
C LYS A 663 15.49 -16.12 -20.20
N LEU A 664 16.33 -15.24 -20.74
CA LEU A 664 17.65 -15.61 -21.27
C LEU A 664 18.61 -16.02 -20.15
N SER A 665 18.60 -15.31 -19.02
CA SER A 665 19.50 -15.55 -17.89
C SER A 665 19.41 -16.96 -17.29
N LEU A 666 18.30 -17.67 -17.53
CA LEU A 666 18.07 -19.05 -17.09
C LEU A 666 18.72 -20.09 -18.01
N LYS A 667 19.13 -19.72 -19.23
CA LYS A 667 19.73 -20.64 -20.21
C LYS A 667 21.26 -20.70 -20.08
N PRO A 668 21.87 -21.88 -20.30
CA PRO A 668 23.32 -22.02 -20.32
C PRO A 668 23.92 -21.25 -21.51
N GLY A 669 25.08 -20.62 -21.31
CA GLY A 669 25.78 -19.84 -22.35
C GLY A 669 25.32 -18.38 -22.50
N THR A 670 24.19 -17.99 -21.92
CA THR A 670 23.69 -16.60 -22.01
C THR A 670 24.66 -15.58 -21.44
N ASN A 671 25.32 -15.87 -20.32
CA ASN A 671 26.29 -14.94 -19.73
C ASN A 671 27.43 -14.60 -20.69
N GLN A 672 27.89 -15.57 -21.50
CA GLN A 672 28.92 -15.32 -22.51
C GLN A 672 28.38 -14.46 -23.66
N LEU A 673 27.14 -14.69 -24.10
CA LEU A 673 26.47 -13.86 -25.11
C LEU A 673 26.28 -12.41 -24.61
N VAL A 674 25.84 -12.24 -23.36
CA VAL A 674 25.68 -10.92 -22.73
C VAL A 674 27.03 -10.21 -22.62
N GLN A 675 28.07 -10.89 -22.15
CA GLN A 675 29.41 -10.29 -22.06
C GLN A 675 29.97 -9.89 -23.45
N ARG A 676 29.78 -10.73 -24.47
CA ARG A 676 30.15 -10.40 -25.86
C ARG A 676 29.38 -9.20 -26.40
N THR A 677 28.13 -9.01 -25.98
CA THR A 677 27.26 -7.93 -26.47
C THR A 677 27.46 -6.59 -25.76
N ILE A 678 28.02 -6.55 -24.54
CA ILE A 678 28.23 -5.30 -23.77
C ILE A 678 28.94 -4.19 -24.57
N PRO A 679 30.08 -4.44 -25.27
CA PRO A 679 30.72 -3.41 -26.09
C PRO A 679 29.81 -2.85 -27.18
N GLU A 680 28.96 -3.71 -27.75
CA GLU A 680 28.03 -3.33 -28.81
C GLU A 680 26.79 -2.60 -28.28
N ILE A 681 26.31 -2.98 -27.09
CA ILE A 681 25.29 -2.24 -26.34
C ILE A 681 25.81 -0.82 -26.09
N ARG A 682 27.06 -0.67 -25.63
CA ARG A 682 27.69 0.64 -25.42
C ARG A 682 27.66 1.49 -26.70
N GLN A 683 28.15 0.95 -27.82
CA GLN A 683 28.17 1.68 -29.09
C GLN A 683 26.77 2.01 -29.62
N PHE A 684 25.81 1.10 -29.44
CA PHE A 684 24.42 1.32 -29.79
C PHE A 684 23.82 2.48 -28.98
N MET A 685 24.01 2.47 -27.66
CA MET A 685 23.50 3.53 -26.78
C MET A 685 24.12 4.89 -27.09
N TYR A 686 25.44 4.99 -27.30
CA TYR A 686 26.07 6.26 -27.69
C TYR A 686 25.50 6.81 -29.00
N ARG A 687 25.23 5.95 -29.99
CA ARG A 687 24.62 6.38 -31.26
C ARG A 687 23.20 6.90 -31.05
N VAL A 688 22.39 6.17 -30.29
CA VAL A 688 20.99 6.51 -30.04
C VAL A 688 20.86 7.80 -29.21
N LEU A 689 21.68 7.96 -28.17
CA LEU A 689 21.66 9.12 -27.27
C LEU A 689 22.26 10.39 -27.88
N ASN A 690 23.13 10.27 -28.90
CA ASN A 690 23.70 11.43 -29.60
C ASN A 690 22.89 11.86 -30.83
N LYS A 691 22.02 11.00 -31.38
CA LYS A 691 21.15 11.35 -32.51
C LYS A 691 20.05 12.35 -32.13
N THR A 692 19.60 12.35 -30.88
CA THR A 692 18.54 13.21 -30.36
C THR A 692 18.90 14.71 -30.30
N THR A 693 20.13 15.11 -30.63
CA THR A 693 20.56 16.53 -30.62
C THR A 693 20.56 17.24 -31.98
N ASN A 694 20.05 16.61 -33.05
CA ASN A 694 19.92 17.23 -34.38
C ASN A 694 18.47 17.60 -34.74
N LEU A 695 17.66 17.98 -33.76
CA LEU A 695 16.34 18.58 -33.95
C LEU A 695 16.38 20.08 -33.66
#